data_AF-A0AAV9J3K1-F1
#
_entry.id   AF-A0AAV9J3K1-F1
#
_cell.length_a   1.000
_cell.length_b   1.000
_cell.length_c   1.000
_cell.angle_alpha   90.00
_cell.angle_beta   90.00
_cell.angle_gamma   90.00
#
_symmetry.space_group_name_H-M   'P 1'
#
loop_
_entity.id
_entity.type
_entity.pdbx_description
1 polymer ?
#
loop_
_entity_poly.entity_id
_entity_poly.type
_entity_poly.pdbx_seq_one_letter_code
_entity_poly.pdbx_strand_id
1 'polypeptide(L)'
;MASSSRSQSRPASGRSTTNNNDGQPLIGKLDYHPGGRPLLHAEHDHDQGGRASSEHSYAGSFFSDIAEGIASEQRHKINKQVIRYFSFAWAILMCLGAGSLTAYSLYAPLFQRRLHYTQLQVNGVSIASELAMYLPVPLFGLLCDRAGPGIPSLLAGCLFGSGYLVAAFAYKSGPPPSAGGDGWPYWVMVLAFIPIGCATSCMYMSAVTTCAKNFGRGKYKGLAVALPIACVGLSGMWQSQVGSHLLYERRPDGTKGDVDVHRFFLFLGCFLLSTGAVGFFALRVVDEEELIDDALGELEASGLLEDSEYFQHRAPTDNNGAAGSGYGTVATGDRRLSAEGVDEMDKSAEEHRAWLQEQERKKTWLLNEETRRFLSDHTLWWLAAGFLLVTGPGEAFVNNLGTIIGTLYPPATSATPADDQSNTTTAAAHVSIFAITSTLARILAGTVTDLLAPTSSPHQHRRRHAPDSMANSQLSALHEPQLPPPLPPPRRRLEVSRMTFMLAFSLLTSLGQVTLASGVLQNRGHLFWLVSASTGAGYGAVFSLTPIIVSVVWGVENFGTNWGVLSSVPALGATAWGLVYSGVYQWAAARDSAGVVAGGGEDRKADVLCYGVMCYAPTFWAMAGSVWIACGLWIWAWRGPGGWKRRGIAV
;
A
#
# COMPACT_ATOMS: atom_id res chain seq x y z
N MET A 1 74.38 -0.22 -38.71
CA MET A 1 75.27 0.94 -38.49
C MET A 1 74.61 1.87 -37.47
N ALA A 2 75.40 2.53 -36.61
CA ALA A 2 75.18 3.78 -35.82
C ALA A 2 73.73 4.26 -35.50
N SER A 3 73.38 4.81 -34.33
CA SER A 3 74.12 5.33 -33.15
C SER A 3 73.12 5.50 -31.96
N SER A 4 73.50 5.32 -30.68
CA SER A 4 73.95 6.38 -29.71
C SER A 4 72.95 7.56 -29.56
N SER A 5 72.57 8.10 -28.39
CA SER A 5 72.98 7.89 -26.97
C SER A 5 72.18 8.81 -25.99
N ARG A 6 72.13 8.45 -24.68
CA ARG A 6 72.05 9.36 -23.49
C ARG A 6 70.82 10.30 -23.34
N SER A 7 70.49 10.90 -22.18
CA SER A 7 70.59 10.53 -20.74
C SER A 7 69.96 11.64 -19.86
N GLN A 8 69.20 11.30 -18.81
CA GLN A 8 68.74 12.21 -17.71
C GLN A 8 67.81 13.37 -18.19
N SER A 9 67.00 14.08 -17.36
CA SER A 9 66.83 14.21 -15.90
C SER A 9 65.36 14.54 -15.52
N ARG A 10 65.03 14.46 -14.21
CA ARG A 10 63.76 14.88 -13.55
C ARG A 10 63.71 16.42 -13.38
N PRO A 11 62.54 17.10 -13.19
CA PRO A 11 61.91 17.12 -11.85
C PRO A 11 60.38 17.43 -11.73
N ALA A 12 59.90 17.30 -10.48
CA ALA A 12 58.91 18.16 -9.77
C ALA A 12 57.46 18.39 -10.29
N SER A 13 56.53 17.73 -9.59
CA SER A 13 55.40 18.32 -8.81
C SER A 13 54.40 19.31 -9.44
N GLY A 14 53.13 18.90 -9.47
CA GLY A 14 51.96 19.79 -9.61
C GLY A 14 50.80 19.28 -8.75
N ARG A 15 50.61 19.87 -7.56
CA ARG A 15 49.55 19.52 -6.60
C ARG A 15 48.33 20.41 -6.87
N SER A 16 47.17 19.83 -7.14
CA SER A 16 45.89 20.54 -7.20
C SER A 16 44.89 19.84 -6.29
N THR A 17 44.31 20.61 -5.37
CA THR A 17 43.42 20.15 -4.29
C THR A 17 42.00 20.63 -4.53
N THR A 18 41.01 19.75 -4.35
CA THR A 18 39.63 20.15 -4.04
C THR A 18 39.00 19.21 -3.01
N ASN A 19 38.85 19.72 -1.79
CA ASN A 19 37.87 19.30 -0.77
C ASN A 19 36.44 19.52 -1.34
N ASN A 20 35.32 18.89 -0.93
CA ASN A 20 34.96 17.90 0.11
C ASN A 20 33.63 17.20 -0.36
N ASN A 21 32.88 16.34 0.33
CA ASN A 21 32.77 15.92 1.75
C ASN A 21 32.30 14.43 1.83
N ASP A 22 31.61 14.03 2.91
CA ASP A 22 30.66 12.90 3.03
C ASP A 22 31.13 11.47 2.62
N GLY A 23 32.33 11.11 3.04
CA GLY A 23 32.46 10.18 4.18
C GLY A 23 31.98 8.72 4.09
N GLN A 24 32.66 7.88 3.30
CA GLN A 24 33.32 6.66 3.83
C GLN A 24 34.36 6.15 2.81
N PRO A 25 35.59 5.78 3.24
CA PRO A 25 36.58 5.22 2.32
C PRO A 25 36.26 3.74 2.01
N LEU A 26 36.09 3.39 0.74
CA LEU A 26 36.19 2.00 0.31
C LEU A 26 37.64 1.54 0.50
N ILE A 27 37.89 0.71 1.51
CA ILE A 27 39.15 -0.01 1.67
C ILE A 27 39.02 -1.31 0.89
N GLY A 28 39.74 -1.44 -0.22
CA GLY A 28 39.79 -2.66 -1.01
C GLY A 28 40.72 -3.71 -0.41
N LYS A 29 40.57 -4.97 -0.84
CA LYS A 29 41.43 -6.10 -0.43
C LYS A 29 42.93 -5.92 -0.82
N LEU A 30 43.27 -4.86 -1.57
CA LEU A 30 44.64 -4.51 -1.97
C LEU A 30 45.30 -3.41 -1.13
N ASP A 31 44.55 -2.65 -0.32
CA ASP A 31 45.07 -1.42 0.30
C ASP A 31 45.84 -1.64 1.63
N TYR A 32 46.01 -2.90 2.06
CA TYR A 32 46.64 -3.24 3.34
C TYR A 32 48.11 -3.67 3.18
N HIS A 33 49.02 -2.82 3.65
CA HIS A 33 50.45 -3.13 3.76
C HIS A 33 50.89 -3.17 5.24
N PRO A 34 51.15 -4.36 5.83
CA PRO A 34 51.69 -4.47 7.19
C PRO A 34 53.21 -4.18 7.16
N GLY A 35 53.63 -3.04 7.73
CA GLY A 35 55.03 -2.61 7.60
C GLY A 35 55.46 -1.41 8.45
N GLY A 36 55.04 -1.35 9.72
CA GLY A 36 55.57 -0.36 10.66
C GLY A 36 57.02 -0.71 11.09
N ARG A 37 57.99 0.14 10.77
CA ARG A 37 59.40 -0.02 11.20
C ARG A 37 59.56 0.25 12.71
N PRO A 38 60.14 -0.67 13.50
CA PRO A 38 60.79 -0.32 14.77
C PRO A 38 62.21 0.23 14.48
N LEU A 39 62.55 1.38 15.05
CA LEU A 39 63.93 1.91 15.02
C LEU A 39 64.64 1.57 16.34
N LEU A 40 65.48 0.53 16.32
CA LEU A 40 66.55 0.32 17.30
C LEU A 40 67.75 -0.37 16.62
N HIS A 41 68.97 0.09 16.93
CA HIS A 41 70.24 -0.35 16.35
C HIS A 41 70.89 -1.48 17.15
N ALA A 42 71.50 -2.47 16.47
CA ALA A 42 72.81 -3.07 16.77
C ALA A 42 73.22 -4.05 15.65
N GLU A 43 74.52 -4.19 15.38
CA GLU A 43 75.12 -5.03 14.32
C GLU A 43 75.31 -6.51 14.72
N HIS A 44 75.18 -7.47 13.79
CA HIS A 44 76.31 -8.09 13.07
C HIS A 44 75.87 -9.22 12.09
N ASP A 45 76.82 -9.82 11.39
CA ASP A 45 76.70 -10.47 10.08
C ASP A 45 76.28 -11.95 10.00
N HIS A 46 76.06 -12.37 8.74
CA HIS A 46 76.21 -13.70 8.13
C HIS A 46 74.99 -14.63 7.94
N ASP A 47 74.59 -14.67 6.66
CA ASP A 47 74.38 -15.85 5.80
C ASP A 47 73.32 -16.93 6.10
N GLN A 48 72.41 -17.04 5.11
CA GLN A 48 71.86 -18.26 4.51
C GLN A 48 70.85 -19.14 5.29
N GLY A 49 69.89 -19.66 4.51
CA GLY A 49 69.04 -20.80 4.90
C GLY A 49 67.60 -20.41 5.22
N GLY A 50 66.73 -20.44 4.21
CA GLY A 50 65.31 -20.14 4.40
C GLY A 50 64.63 -21.13 5.35
N ARG A 51 63.98 -20.61 6.40
CA ARG A 51 62.90 -21.29 7.12
C ARG A 51 61.62 -20.46 7.00
N ALA A 52 60.63 -21.02 6.34
CA ALA A 52 59.28 -20.47 6.34
C ALA A 52 58.70 -20.58 7.76
N SER A 53 58.36 -19.44 8.36
CA SER A 53 57.67 -19.38 9.66
C SER A 53 56.63 -18.27 9.70
N SER A 54 56.08 -17.87 8.55
CA SER A 54 55.09 -16.79 8.42
C SER A 54 53.64 -17.29 8.20
N GLU A 55 53.39 -18.60 8.14
CA GLU A 55 52.07 -19.13 7.74
C GLU A 55 51.02 -19.17 8.85
N HIS A 56 51.39 -19.06 10.13
CA HIS A 56 50.42 -19.06 11.25
C HIS A 56 50.70 -17.97 12.29
N SER A 57 50.61 -16.71 11.89
CA SER A 57 50.35 -15.64 12.86
C SER A 57 48.87 -15.72 13.28
N TYR A 58 48.61 -16.10 14.53
CA TYR A 58 47.28 -16.14 15.13
C TYR A 58 46.53 -14.80 15.00
N ALA A 59 47.25 -13.68 15.00
CA ALA A 59 46.68 -12.36 14.73
C ALA A 59 46.23 -12.20 13.27
N GLY A 60 46.95 -12.80 12.32
CA GLY A 60 46.60 -12.78 10.90
C GLY A 60 45.29 -13.52 10.61
N SER A 61 45.10 -14.71 11.18
CA SER A 61 43.84 -15.45 11.10
C SER A 61 42.71 -14.70 11.83
N PHE A 62 42.96 -14.21 13.04
CA PHE A 62 41.96 -13.44 13.80
C PHE A 62 41.46 -12.20 13.04
N PHE A 63 42.35 -11.43 12.41
CA PHE A 63 41.94 -10.29 11.59
C PHE A 63 41.29 -10.68 10.26
N SER A 64 41.64 -11.82 9.65
CA SER A 64 40.89 -12.33 8.49
C SER A 64 39.48 -12.78 8.88
N ASP A 65 39.33 -13.47 10.01
CA ASP A 65 38.04 -13.97 10.50
C ASP A 65 37.11 -12.81 10.88
N ILE A 66 37.64 -11.75 11.51
CA ILE A 66 36.90 -10.49 11.74
C ILE A 66 36.55 -9.79 10.42
N ALA A 67 37.47 -9.70 9.47
CA ALA A 67 37.21 -9.05 8.18
C ALA A 67 36.17 -9.82 7.35
N GLU A 68 36.19 -11.16 7.39
CA GLU A 68 35.20 -12.03 6.76
C GLU A 68 33.85 -11.98 7.48
N GLY A 69 33.85 -11.90 8.82
CA GLY A 69 32.67 -11.59 9.63
C GLY A 69 32.01 -10.28 9.20
N ILE A 70 32.76 -9.17 9.21
CA ILE A 70 32.27 -7.85 8.76
C ILE A 70 31.78 -7.89 7.31
N ALA A 71 32.51 -8.54 6.40
CA ALA A 71 32.12 -8.66 5.00
C ALA A 71 30.85 -9.50 4.80
N SER A 72 30.66 -10.57 5.59
CA SER A 72 29.45 -11.39 5.56
C SER A 72 28.24 -10.62 6.11
N GLU A 73 28.42 -9.86 7.18
CA GLU A 73 27.38 -9.01 7.77
C GLU A 73 26.98 -7.87 6.82
N GLN A 74 27.95 -7.23 6.16
CA GLN A 74 27.70 -6.23 5.12
C GLN A 74 26.94 -6.83 3.92
N ARG A 75 27.34 -8.01 3.43
CA ARG A 75 26.60 -8.73 2.36
C ARG A 75 25.18 -9.06 2.79
N HIS A 76 24.97 -9.48 4.02
CA HIS A 76 23.64 -9.77 4.56
C HIS A 76 22.76 -8.51 4.62
N LYS A 77 23.31 -7.38 5.10
CA LYS A 77 22.63 -6.07 5.12
C LYS A 77 22.28 -5.57 3.70
N ILE A 78 23.20 -5.71 2.74
CA ILE A 78 22.96 -5.36 1.33
C ILE A 78 21.86 -6.25 0.74
N ASN A 79 21.91 -7.57 0.94
CA ASN A 79 20.90 -8.50 0.45
C ASN A 79 19.50 -8.18 1.01
N LYS A 80 19.40 -7.89 2.32
CA LYS A 80 18.15 -7.42 2.96
C LYS A 80 17.60 -6.16 2.29
N GLN A 81 18.44 -5.15 2.04
CA GLN A 81 18.03 -3.93 1.36
C GLN A 81 17.59 -4.18 -0.10
N VAL A 82 18.31 -5.02 -0.85
CA VAL A 82 17.95 -5.39 -2.22
C VAL A 82 16.59 -6.08 -2.25
N ILE A 83 16.33 -7.04 -1.36
CA ILE A 83 15.01 -7.71 -1.24
C ILE A 83 13.92 -6.70 -0.88
N ARG A 84 14.19 -5.76 0.05
CA ARG A 84 13.23 -4.74 0.49
C ARG A 84 12.81 -3.80 -0.66
N TYR A 85 13.77 -3.30 -1.45
CA TYR A 85 13.48 -2.45 -2.61
C TYR A 85 12.94 -3.22 -3.82
N PHE A 86 13.34 -4.48 -4.02
CA PHE A 86 12.74 -5.34 -5.05
C PHE A 86 11.28 -5.65 -4.74
N SER A 87 10.95 -5.98 -3.49
CA SER A 87 9.57 -6.15 -3.01
C SER A 87 8.74 -4.90 -3.25
N PHE A 88 9.31 -3.71 -3.01
CA PHE A 88 8.66 -2.42 -3.25
C PHE A 88 8.35 -2.17 -4.73
N ALA A 89 9.34 -2.38 -5.61
CA ALA A 89 9.18 -2.23 -7.05
C ALA A 89 8.14 -3.22 -7.60
N TRP A 90 8.12 -4.45 -7.09
CA TRP A 90 7.11 -5.44 -7.47
C TRP A 90 5.72 -5.09 -6.95
N ALA A 91 5.58 -4.62 -5.71
CA ALA A 91 4.31 -4.14 -5.17
C ALA A 91 3.71 -3.00 -6.00
N ILE A 92 4.54 -2.08 -6.52
CA ILE A 92 4.12 -1.03 -7.45
C ILE A 92 3.60 -1.63 -8.77
N LEU A 93 4.32 -2.57 -9.38
CA LEU A 93 3.91 -3.25 -10.61
C LEU A 93 2.58 -3.98 -10.43
N MET A 94 2.40 -4.67 -9.31
CA MET A 94 1.17 -5.36 -8.95
C MET A 94 0.01 -4.39 -8.77
N CYS A 95 0.21 -3.27 -8.07
CA CYS A 95 -0.83 -2.23 -7.95
C CYS A 95 -1.20 -1.57 -9.27
N LEU A 96 -0.24 -1.38 -10.20
CA LEU A 96 -0.54 -0.95 -11.58
C LEU A 96 -1.40 -1.98 -12.35
N GLY A 97 -1.42 -3.24 -11.94
CA GLY A 97 -2.33 -4.27 -12.45
C GLY A 97 -3.68 -4.33 -11.72
N ALA A 98 -3.66 -4.30 -10.38
CA ALA A 98 -4.78 -4.70 -9.52
C ALA A 98 -6.11 -3.98 -9.82
N GLY A 99 -6.09 -2.69 -10.12
CA GLY A 99 -7.30 -1.91 -10.39
C GLY A 99 -7.91 -2.09 -11.78
N SER A 100 -7.73 -3.27 -12.41
CA SER A 100 -8.26 -3.60 -13.74
C SER A 100 -9.78 -3.41 -13.90
N LEU A 101 -10.54 -3.50 -12.81
CA LEU A 101 -11.97 -3.14 -12.77
C LEU A 101 -12.23 -1.67 -13.15
N THR A 102 -11.28 -0.74 -12.95
CA THR A 102 -11.45 0.66 -13.37
C THR A 102 -11.47 0.84 -14.90
N ALA A 103 -11.06 -0.18 -15.67
CA ALA A 103 -11.25 -0.24 -17.12
C ALA A 103 -12.67 -0.69 -17.55
N TYR A 104 -13.61 -0.93 -16.63
CA TYR A 104 -14.98 -1.37 -16.93
C TYR A 104 -15.70 -0.46 -17.94
N SER A 105 -15.47 0.85 -17.86
CA SER A 105 -16.02 1.85 -18.77
C SER A 105 -15.65 1.64 -20.24
N LEU A 106 -14.56 0.93 -20.55
CA LEU A 106 -14.11 0.62 -21.91
C LEU A 106 -14.97 -0.47 -22.58
N TYR A 107 -15.39 -1.49 -21.83
CA TYR A 107 -16.05 -2.68 -22.35
C TYR A 107 -17.52 -2.85 -21.93
N ALA A 108 -17.98 -2.16 -20.88
CA ALA A 108 -19.38 -2.18 -20.47
C ALA A 108 -20.39 -1.78 -21.58
N PRO A 109 -20.12 -0.78 -22.46
CA PRO A 109 -21.00 -0.49 -23.59
C PRO A 109 -21.04 -1.63 -24.62
N LEU A 110 -19.96 -2.40 -24.74
CA LEU A 110 -19.88 -3.54 -25.66
C LEU A 110 -20.70 -4.73 -25.16
N PHE A 111 -20.89 -4.90 -23.85
CA PHE A 111 -21.86 -5.88 -23.32
C PHE A 111 -23.29 -5.59 -23.80
N GLN A 112 -23.70 -4.32 -23.88
CA GLN A 112 -25.01 -3.94 -24.42
C GLN A 112 -25.09 -4.15 -25.93
N ARG A 113 -24.07 -3.69 -26.69
CA ARG A 113 -24.07 -3.75 -28.16
C ARG A 113 -23.82 -5.14 -28.75
N ARG A 114 -23.14 -6.05 -28.03
CA ARG A 114 -22.73 -7.38 -28.54
C ARG A 114 -23.39 -8.55 -27.82
N LEU A 115 -23.62 -8.45 -26.51
CA LEU A 115 -24.29 -9.50 -25.72
C LEU A 115 -25.77 -9.19 -25.47
N HIS A 116 -26.27 -8.04 -25.93
CA HIS A 116 -27.64 -7.57 -25.71
C HIS A 116 -28.06 -7.54 -24.22
N TYR A 117 -27.08 -7.29 -23.33
CA TYR A 117 -27.34 -7.12 -21.90
C TYR A 117 -28.10 -5.82 -21.65
N THR A 118 -29.11 -5.87 -20.78
CA THR A 118 -29.80 -4.67 -20.30
C THR A 118 -28.89 -3.81 -19.43
N GLN A 119 -29.20 -2.51 -19.28
CA GLN A 119 -28.46 -1.63 -18.36
C GLN A 119 -28.42 -2.20 -16.93
N LEU A 120 -29.52 -2.82 -16.47
CA LEU A 120 -29.59 -3.48 -15.17
C LEU A 120 -28.62 -4.67 -15.07
N GLN A 121 -28.50 -5.48 -16.13
CA GLN A 121 -27.56 -6.60 -16.18
C GLN A 121 -26.10 -6.12 -16.16
N VAL A 122 -25.77 -5.07 -16.92
CA VAL A 122 -24.43 -4.45 -16.92
C VAL A 122 -24.11 -3.84 -15.54
N ASN A 123 -25.04 -3.15 -14.90
CA ASN A 123 -24.83 -2.62 -13.56
C ASN A 123 -24.68 -3.74 -12.51
N GLY A 124 -25.45 -4.83 -12.63
CA GLY A 124 -25.37 -5.99 -11.74
C GLY A 124 -24.00 -6.69 -11.75
N VAL A 125 -23.32 -6.73 -12.89
CA VAL A 125 -21.94 -7.26 -13.00
C VAL A 125 -20.95 -6.34 -12.25
N SER A 126 -21.08 -5.02 -12.39
CA SER A 126 -20.25 -4.05 -11.65
C SER A 126 -20.44 -4.21 -10.15
N ILE A 127 -21.70 -4.15 -9.67
CA ILE A 127 -22.06 -4.28 -8.26
C ILE A 127 -21.55 -5.60 -7.66
N ALA A 128 -21.68 -6.72 -8.38
CA ALA A 128 -21.16 -8.01 -7.91
C ALA A 128 -19.62 -7.98 -7.74
N SER A 129 -18.89 -7.33 -8.65
CA SER A 129 -17.43 -7.16 -8.53
C SER A 129 -17.04 -6.20 -7.40
N GLU A 130 -17.79 -5.11 -7.18
CA GLU A 130 -17.56 -4.14 -6.11
C GLU A 130 -17.79 -4.75 -4.72
N LEU A 131 -18.89 -5.51 -4.55
CA LEU A 131 -19.15 -6.25 -3.31
C LEU A 131 -18.09 -7.32 -3.05
N ALA A 132 -17.70 -8.08 -4.07
CA ALA A 132 -16.63 -9.07 -3.97
C ALA A 132 -15.24 -8.45 -3.74
N MET A 133 -15.04 -7.20 -4.14
CA MET A 133 -13.82 -6.44 -3.82
C MET A 133 -13.80 -6.02 -2.34
N TYR A 134 -14.89 -5.43 -1.83
CA TYR A 134 -14.89 -4.79 -0.51
C TYR A 134 -15.25 -5.68 0.69
N LEU A 135 -16.10 -6.70 0.52
CA LEU A 135 -16.49 -7.58 1.65
C LEU A 135 -15.35 -8.46 2.21
N PRO A 136 -14.49 -9.10 1.40
CA PRO A 136 -13.44 -9.99 1.92
C PRO A 136 -12.13 -9.28 2.31
N VAL A 137 -12.02 -7.95 2.17
CA VAL A 137 -10.76 -7.22 2.47
C VAL A 137 -10.22 -7.49 3.89
N PRO A 138 -11.03 -7.56 4.96
CA PRO A 138 -10.54 -7.91 6.29
C PRO A 138 -9.90 -9.31 6.36
N LEU A 139 -10.45 -10.28 5.61
CA LEU A 139 -9.93 -11.64 5.53
C LEU A 139 -8.59 -11.69 4.79
N PHE A 140 -8.46 -10.94 3.68
CA PHE A 140 -7.18 -10.84 2.96
C PHE A 140 -6.12 -10.07 3.76
N GLY A 141 -6.52 -9.05 4.52
CA GLY A 141 -5.66 -8.36 5.48
C GLY A 141 -5.11 -9.30 6.54
N LEU A 142 -5.98 -10.09 7.16
CA LEU A 142 -5.61 -11.12 8.14
C LEU A 142 -4.68 -12.19 7.53
N LEU A 143 -4.95 -12.61 6.29
CA LEU A 143 -4.10 -13.57 5.58
C LEU A 143 -2.70 -13.01 5.29
N CYS A 144 -2.59 -11.73 4.93
CA CYS A 144 -1.30 -11.05 4.74
C CYS A 144 -0.47 -10.98 6.03
N ASP A 145 -1.11 -10.75 7.18
CA ASP A 145 -0.40 -10.68 8.46
C ASP A 145 -0.03 -12.07 9.00
N ARG A 146 -0.93 -13.05 8.88
CA ARG A 146 -0.72 -14.43 9.37
C ARG A 146 0.25 -15.22 8.50
N ALA A 147 -0.07 -15.36 7.21
CA ALA A 147 0.64 -16.23 6.27
C ALA A 147 1.69 -15.50 5.41
N GLY A 148 1.88 -14.19 5.65
CA GLY A 148 2.72 -13.32 4.84
C GLY A 148 2.05 -12.90 3.52
N PRO A 149 2.59 -11.87 2.82
CA PRO A 149 1.95 -11.29 1.63
C PRO A 149 2.10 -12.14 0.35
N GLY A 150 3.02 -13.11 0.32
CA GLY A 150 3.26 -13.96 -0.85
C GLY A 150 2.09 -14.88 -1.21
N ILE A 151 1.50 -15.57 -0.22
CA ILE A 151 0.36 -16.48 -0.44
C ILE A 151 -0.88 -15.73 -0.99
N PRO A 152 -1.34 -14.61 -0.37
CA PRO A 152 -2.33 -13.70 -0.95
C PRO A 152 -2.03 -13.26 -2.38
N SER A 153 -0.77 -13.01 -2.70
CA SER A 153 -0.32 -12.61 -4.05
C SER A 153 -0.59 -13.70 -5.11
N LEU A 154 -0.24 -14.95 -4.80
CA LEU A 154 -0.52 -16.10 -5.66
C LEU A 154 -2.02 -16.36 -5.81
N LEU A 155 -2.76 -16.29 -4.70
CA LEU A 155 -4.22 -16.46 -4.67
C LEU A 155 -4.89 -15.42 -5.58
N ALA A 156 -4.50 -14.15 -5.48
CA ALA A 156 -5.00 -13.10 -6.34
C ALA A 156 -4.69 -13.34 -7.83
N GLY A 157 -3.47 -13.79 -8.16
CA GLY A 157 -3.11 -14.17 -9.52
C GLY A 157 -4.01 -15.28 -10.08
N CYS A 158 -4.27 -16.32 -9.29
CA CYS A 158 -5.14 -17.44 -9.68
C CYS A 158 -6.61 -17.01 -9.85
N LEU A 159 -7.12 -16.15 -8.95
CA LEU A 159 -8.48 -15.60 -9.01
C LEU A 159 -8.66 -14.65 -10.21
N PHE A 160 -7.69 -13.78 -10.52
CA PHE A 160 -7.72 -12.97 -11.74
C PHE A 160 -7.63 -13.82 -13.00
N GLY A 161 -6.70 -14.78 -13.04
CA GLY A 161 -6.51 -15.65 -14.20
C GLY A 161 -7.77 -16.44 -14.52
N SER A 162 -8.37 -17.09 -13.53
CA SER A 162 -9.63 -17.84 -13.70
C SER A 162 -10.82 -16.93 -14.03
N GLY A 163 -11.01 -15.83 -13.30
CA GLY A 163 -12.11 -14.89 -13.51
C GLY A 163 -12.10 -14.27 -14.91
N TYR A 164 -10.96 -13.71 -15.34
CA TYR A 164 -10.84 -13.12 -16.68
C TYR A 164 -10.89 -14.18 -17.79
N LEU A 165 -10.42 -15.41 -17.57
CA LEU A 165 -10.55 -16.50 -18.54
C LEU A 165 -12.02 -16.89 -18.77
N VAL A 166 -12.80 -17.05 -17.69
CA VAL A 166 -14.24 -17.33 -17.77
C VAL A 166 -14.97 -16.15 -18.44
N ALA A 167 -14.65 -14.90 -18.07
CA ALA A 167 -15.22 -13.71 -18.71
C ALA A 167 -14.89 -13.64 -20.21
N ALA A 168 -13.67 -13.99 -20.61
CA ALA A 168 -13.23 -14.00 -22.01
C ALA A 168 -14.04 -15.00 -22.86
N PHE A 169 -14.27 -16.21 -22.34
CA PHE A 169 -15.08 -17.22 -23.05
C PHE A 169 -16.58 -16.92 -22.99
N ALA A 170 -17.09 -16.40 -21.87
CA ALA A 170 -18.47 -15.93 -21.76
C ALA A 170 -18.76 -14.83 -22.81
N TYR A 171 -17.88 -13.82 -22.94
CA TYR A 171 -18.03 -12.78 -23.97
C TYR A 171 -17.95 -13.35 -25.39
N LYS A 172 -17.01 -14.27 -25.65
CA LYS A 172 -16.85 -14.91 -26.97
C LYS A 172 -18.03 -15.80 -27.37
N SER A 173 -18.76 -16.35 -26.40
CA SER A 173 -19.94 -17.21 -26.67
C SER A 173 -21.11 -16.47 -27.32
N GLY A 174 -21.13 -15.13 -27.26
CA GLY A 174 -22.20 -14.32 -27.86
C GLY A 174 -23.38 -14.08 -26.91
N PRO A 175 -24.50 -13.54 -27.42
CA PRO A 175 -25.66 -13.17 -26.60
C PRO A 175 -26.29 -14.39 -25.90
N PRO A 176 -26.80 -14.21 -24.67
CA PRO A 176 -27.33 -15.29 -23.83
C PRO A 176 -28.70 -15.80 -24.33
N PRO A 177 -29.17 -16.97 -23.85
CA PRO A 177 -30.48 -17.53 -24.23
C PRO A 177 -31.65 -16.61 -23.86
N SER A 178 -31.51 -15.85 -22.78
CA SER A 178 -32.49 -14.83 -22.35
C SER A 178 -32.61 -13.64 -23.31
N ALA A 179 -31.66 -13.44 -24.22
CA ALA A 179 -31.66 -12.41 -25.26
C ALA A 179 -31.82 -12.99 -26.67
N GLY A 180 -32.16 -14.28 -26.80
CA GLY A 180 -32.38 -14.95 -28.09
C GLY A 180 -31.10 -15.41 -28.80
N GLY A 181 -30.00 -15.64 -28.08
CA GLY A 181 -28.76 -16.22 -28.62
C GLY A 181 -28.33 -17.52 -27.95
N ASP A 182 -27.43 -18.26 -28.61
CA ASP A 182 -26.92 -19.57 -28.13
C ASP A 182 -25.71 -19.46 -27.17
N GLY A 183 -25.43 -18.26 -26.66
CA GLY A 183 -24.29 -17.99 -25.78
C GLY A 183 -24.47 -18.49 -24.35
N TRP A 184 -23.49 -18.19 -23.49
CA TRP A 184 -23.55 -18.53 -22.07
C TRP A 184 -24.53 -17.64 -21.31
N PRO A 185 -25.23 -18.16 -20.29
CA PRO A 185 -26.22 -17.39 -19.55
C PRO A 185 -25.57 -16.28 -18.70
N TYR A 186 -26.30 -15.17 -18.54
CA TYR A 186 -25.86 -13.95 -17.86
C TYR A 186 -25.15 -14.18 -16.50
N TRP A 187 -25.63 -15.13 -15.70
CA TRP A 187 -25.04 -15.42 -14.38
C TRP A 187 -23.58 -15.88 -14.45
N VAL A 188 -23.12 -16.45 -15.58
CA VAL A 188 -21.71 -16.85 -15.74
C VAL A 188 -20.81 -15.61 -15.80
N MET A 189 -21.26 -14.50 -16.40
CA MET A 189 -20.52 -13.25 -16.37
C MET A 189 -20.45 -12.67 -14.95
N VAL A 190 -21.54 -12.76 -14.19
CA VAL A 190 -21.56 -12.35 -12.77
C VAL A 190 -20.57 -13.20 -11.94
N LEU A 191 -20.60 -14.53 -12.09
CA LEU A 191 -19.67 -15.43 -11.41
C LEU A 191 -18.21 -15.27 -11.87
N ALA A 192 -17.96 -14.78 -13.08
CA ALA A 192 -16.61 -14.45 -13.55
C ALA A 192 -16.05 -13.17 -12.90
N PHE A 193 -16.92 -12.20 -12.58
CA PHE A 193 -16.54 -10.91 -12.01
C PHE A 193 -16.37 -10.92 -10.48
N ILE A 194 -17.00 -11.86 -9.77
CA ILE A 194 -16.78 -12.08 -8.34
C ILE A 194 -15.29 -12.39 -8.01
N PRO A 195 -14.63 -13.40 -8.60
CA PRO A 195 -13.21 -13.67 -8.31
C PRO A 195 -12.29 -12.54 -8.79
N ILE A 196 -12.67 -11.76 -9.82
CA ILE A 196 -11.92 -10.55 -10.22
C ILE A 196 -11.96 -9.50 -9.09
N GLY A 197 -13.14 -9.25 -8.49
CA GLY A 197 -13.28 -8.37 -7.33
C GLY A 197 -12.42 -8.83 -6.15
N CYS A 198 -12.55 -10.10 -5.75
CA CYS A 198 -11.73 -10.70 -4.69
C CYS A 198 -10.23 -10.60 -4.99
N ALA A 199 -9.82 -10.79 -6.25
CA ALA A 199 -8.43 -10.71 -6.66
C ALA A 199 -7.87 -9.28 -6.58
N THR A 200 -8.66 -8.26 -6.95
CA THR A 200 -8.27 -6.85 -6.83
C THR A 200 -7.95 -6.48 -5.39
N SER A 201 -8.81 -6.81 -4.42
CA SER A 201 -8.54 -6.51 -3.01
C SER A 201 -7.46 -7.39 -2.40
N CYS A 202 -7.39 -8.68 -2.76
CA CYS A 202 -6.33 -9.57 -2.30
C CYS A 202 -4.95 -9.08 -2.79
N MET A 203 -4.80 -8.76 -4.08
CA MET A 203 -3.57 -8.21 -4.65
C MET A 203 -3.17 -6.87 -4.03
N TYR A 204 -4.15 -5.98 -3.82
CA TYR A 204 -3.98 -4.70 -3.16
C TYR A 204 -3.43 -4.85 -1.74
N MET A 205 -4.07 -5.71 -0.92
CA MET A 205 -3.63 -5.95 0.45
C MET A 205 -2.22 -6.56 0.52
N SER A 206 -1.88 -7.51 -0.37
CA SER A 206 -0.52 -8.05 -0.47
C SER A 206 0.52 -6.95 -0.66
N ALA A 207 0.29 -6.07 -1.64
CA ALA A 207 1.22 -5.01 -2.02
C ALA A 207 1.34 -3.93 -0.94
N VAL A 208 0.21 -3.39 -0.46
CA VAL A 208 0.23 -2.29 0.54
C VAL A 208 0.76 -2.76 1.89
N THR A 209 0.38 -3.96 2.36
CA THR A 209 0.93 -4.51 3.62
C THR A 209 2.42 -4.78 3.53
N THR A 210 2.92 -5.28 2.39
CA THR A 210 4.37 -5.43 2.15
C THR A 210 5.10 -4.09 2.29
N CYS A 211 4.59 -3.03 1.66
CA CYS A 211 5.19 -1.70 1.74
C CYS A 211 5.10 -1.09 3.14
N ALA A 212 3.96 -1.24 3.82
CA ALA A 212 3.76 -0.76 5.18
C ALA A 212 4.72 -1.42 6.19
N LYS A 213 4.89 -2.74 6.12
CA LYS A 213 5.83 -3.47 6.99
C LYS A 213 7.29 -3.16 6.67
N ASN A 214 7.67 -3.14 5.38
CA ASN A 214 9.05 -2.90 4.97
C ASN A 214 9.56 -1.47 5.20
N PHE A 215 8.69 -0.46 5.17
CA PHE A 215 9.09 0.96 5.26
C PHE A 215 8.42 1.72 6.41
N GLY A 216 7.55 1.10 7.21
CA GLY A 216 6.74 1.73 8.25
C GLY A 216 7.49 2.39 9.39
N ARG A 217 8.71 1.92 9.68
CA ARG A 217 9.63 2.54 10.66
C ARG A 217 10.61 3.52 10.00
N GLY A 218 10.56 3.67 8.67
CA GLY A 218 11.42 4.55 7.89
C GLY A 218 10.93 5.99 7.77
N LYS A 219 11.84 6.88 7.34
CA LYS A 219 11.57 8.31 7.12
C LYS A 219 10.53 8.60 6.02
N TYR A 220 10.42 7.72 5.03
CA TYR A 220 9.58 7.90 3.83
C TYR A 220 8.36 6.94 3.83
N LYS A 221 7.80 6.68 5.02
CA LYS A 221 6.74 5.67 5.21
C LYS A 221 5.42 6.06 4.54
N GLY A 222 5.05 7.32 4.58
CA GLY A 222 3.84 7.85 3.94
C GLY A 222 3.89 7.71 2.42
N LEU A 223 5.01 8.04 1.80
CA LEU A 223 5.24 7.80 0.37
C LEU A 223 5.25 6.30 0.04
N ALA A 224 5.92 5.47 0.85
CA ALA A 224 5.99 4.03 0.59
C ALA A 224 4.61 3.34 0.64
N VAL A 225 3.71 3.80 1.52
CA VAL A 225 2.31 3.31 1.58
C VAL A 225 1.44 3.97 0.50
N ALA A 226 1.58 5.27 0.24
CA ALA A 226 0.73 5.99 -0.71
C ALA A 226 1.01 5.66 -2.18
N LEU A 227 2.26 5.36 -2.56
CA LEU A 227 2.62 5.16 -3.96
C LEU A 227 1.96 3.91 -4.59
N PRO A 228 1.92 2.72 -3.94
CA PRO A 228 1.13 1.59 -4.41
C PRO A 228 -0.37 1.93 -4.53
N ILE A 229 -0.95 2.66 -3.57
CA ILE A 229 -2.36 3.07 -3.60
C ILE A 229 -2.63 4.01 -4.79
N ALA A 230 -1.69 4.92 -5.10
CA ALA A 230 -1.75 5.79 -6.27
C ALA A 230 -1.70 4.98 -7.58
N CYS A 231 -0.87 3.94 -7.64
CA CYS A 231 -0.74 3.06 -8.80
C CYS A 231 -2.04 2.29 -9.11
N VAL A 232 -2.79 1.86 -8.09
CA VAL A 232 -4.13 1.28 -8.30
C VAL A 232 -5.07 2.29 -8.98
N GLY A 233 -5.05 3.56 -8.56
CA GLY A 233 -5.86 4.61 -9.18
C GLY A 233 -5.50 4.92 -10.64
N LEU A 234 -4.26 4.67 -11.06
CA LEU A 234 -3.78 4.90 -12.42
C LEU A 234 -3.95 3.67 -13.35
N SER A 235 -4.16 2.48 -12.77
CA SER A 235 -4.17 1.19 -13.48
C SER A 235 -5.11 1.13 -14.70
N GLY A 236 -6.40 1.44 -14.54
CA GLY A 236 -7.37 1.37 -15.64
C GLY A 236 -7.07 2.32 -16.79
N MET A 237 -6.38 3.44 -16.55
CA MET A 237 -6.00 4.38 -17.61
C MET A 237 -5.02 3.71 -18.59
N TRP A 238 -3.88 3.19 -18.11
CA TRP A 238 -2.90 2.57 -19.01
C TRP A 238 -3.42 1.26 -19.60
N GLN A 239 -4.17 0.45 -18.83
CA GLN A 239 -4.79 -0.77 -19.33
C GLN A 239 -5.80 -0.46 -20.45
N SER A 240 -6.58 0.62 -20.32
CA SER A 240 -7.50 1.05 -21.38
C SER A 240 -6.78 1.58 -22.62
N GLN A 241 -5.60 2.20 -22.46
CA GLN A 241 -4.74 2.55 -23.61
C GLN A 241 -4.24 1.29 -24.32
N VAL A 242 -3.81 0.24 -23.59
CA VAL A 242 -3.41 -1.04 -24.21
C VAL A 242 -4.60 -1.70 -24.93
N GLY A 243 -5.76 -1.79 -24.28
CA GLY A 243 -6.98 -2.33 -24.89
C GLY A 243 -7.35 -1.60 -26.19
N SER A 244 -7.43 -0.27 -26.13
CA SER A 244 -7.83 0.54 -27.28
C SER A 244 -6.77 0.71 -28.36
N HIS A 245 -5.47 0.67 -28.07
CA HIS A 245 -4.40 0.89 -29.07
C HIS A 245 -3.78 -0.39 -29.61
N LEU A 246 -3.71 -1.47 -28.82
CA LEU A 246 -3.07 -2.73 -29.22
C LEU A 246 -4.09 -3.85 -29.51
N LEU A 247 -5.22 -3.88 -28.79
CA LEU A 247 -6.17 -5.00 -28.81
C LEU A 247 -7.53 -4.58 -29.39
N TYR A 248 -7.51 -3.99 -30.59
CA TYR A 248 -8.71 -3.57 -31.33
C TYR A 248 -9.07 -4.56 -32.45
N GLU A 249 -10.37 -4.67 -32.75
CA GLU A 249 -10.87 -5.36 -33.94
C GLU A 249 -10.55 -4.53 -35.19
N ARG A 250 -10.01 -5.14 -36.26
CA ARG A 250 -9.92 -4.48 -37.57
C ARG A 250 -11.23 -4.66 -38.31
N ARG A 251 -11.82 -3.55 -38.77
CA ARG A 251 -13.00 -3.60 -39.66
C ARG A 251 -12.59 -4.18 -41.03
N PRO A 252 -13.55 -4.69 -41.83
CA PRO A 252 -13.28 -5.17 -43.19
C PRO A 252 -12.55 -4.13 -44.06
N ASP A 253 -12.82 -2.84 -43.84
CA ASP A 253 -12.21 -1.71 -44.54
C ASP A 253 -10.78 -1.36 -44.06
N GLY A 254 -10.17 -2.20 -43.22
CA GLY A 254 -8.84 -1.97 -42.61
C GLY A 254 -8.81 -0.89 -41.52
N THR A 255 -9.91 -0.18 -41.29
CA THR A 255 -10.04 0.86 -40.27
C THR A 255 -10.10 0.29 -38.85
N LYS A 256 -9.72 1.11 -37.87
CA LYS A 256 -9.73 0.77 -36.45
C LYS A 256 -11.17 0.61 -35.95
N GLY A 257 -11.51 -0.61 -35.50
CA GLY A 257 -12.79 -0.92 -34.87
C GLY A 257 -12.78 -0.74 -33.36
N ASP A 258 -13.77 -1.34 -32.70
CA ASP A 258 -13.90 -1.34 -31.24
C ASP A 258 -12.87 -2.29 -30.59
N VAL A 259 -12.79 -2.28 -29.26
CA VAL A 259 -11.88 -3.16 -28.50
C VAL A 259 -12.29 -4.63 -28.64
N ASP A 260 -11.33 -5.50 -28.93
CA ASP A 260 -11.49 -6.96 -28.88
C ASP A 260 -11.50 -7.39 -27.41
N VAL A 261 -12.69 -7.36 -26.80
CA VAL A 261 -12.88 -7.65 -25.36
C VAL A 261 -12.41 -9.05 -25.00
N HIS A 262 -12.52 -10.03 -25.92
CA HIS A 262 -12.02 -11.39 -25.69
C HIS A 262 -10.49 -11.40 -25.53
N ARG A 263 -9.75 -10.77 -26.46
CA ARG A 263 -8.29 -10.64 -26.35
C ARG A 263 -7.87 -9.75 -25.18
N PHE A 264 -8.64 -8.70 -24.88
CA PHE A 264 -8.39 -7.82 -23.74
C PHE A 264 -8.51 -8.56 -22.40
N PHE A 265 -9.55 -9.39 -22.20
CA PHE A 265 -9.68 -10.22 -21.01
C PHE A 265 -8.61 -11.32 -20.94
N LEU A 266 -8.24 -11.95 -22.06
CA LEU A 266 -7.10 -12.88 -22.06
C LEU A 266 -5.78 -12.20 -21.69
N PHE A 267 -5.53 -10.98 -22.18
CA PHE A 267 -4.38 -10.16 -21.79
C PHE A 267 -4.38 -9.86 -20.28
N LEU A 268 -5.50 -9.36 -19.74
CA LEU A 268 -5.62 -9.07 -18.31
C LEU A 268 -5.44 -10.33 -17.45
N GLY A 269 -6.08 -11.44 -17.81
CA GLY A 269 -5.95 -12.72 -17.10
C GLY A 269 -4.50 -13.22 -17.07
N CYS A 270 -3.81 -13.25 -18.21
CA CYS A 270 -2.41 -13.69 -18.28
C CYS A 270 -1.46 -12.73 -17.54
N PHE A 271 -1.63 -11.42 -17.72
CA PHE A 271 -0.82 -10.40 -17.07
C PHE A 271 -0.94 -10.49 -15.54
N LEU A 272 -2.17 -10.51 -15.01
CA LEU A 272 -2.42 -10.52 -13.57
C LEU A 272 -2.11 -11.87 -12.90
N LEU A 273 -2.28 -12.99 -13.62
CA LEU A 273 -1.79 -14.29 -13.17
C LEU A 273 -0.25 -14.29 -13.06
N SER A 274 0.45 -13.75 -14.06
CA SER A 274 1.92 -13.69 -14.04
C SER A 274 2.46 -12.78 -12.93
N THR A 275 1.82 -11.63 -12.69
CA THR A 275 2.26 -10.69 -11.64
C THR A 275 1.97 -11.21 -10.23
N GLY A 276 0.85 -11.92 -10.04
CA GLY A 276 0.55 -12.69 -8.82
C GLY A 276 1.54 -13.84 -8.57
N ALA A 277 1.82 -14.64 -9.58
CA ALA A 277 2.72 -15.80 -9.46
C ALA A 277 4.16 -15.42 -9.12
N VAL A 278 4.72 -14.38 -9.76
CA VAL A 278 6.03 -13.83 -9.37
C VAL A 278 5.95 -13.11 -8.02
N GLY A 279 4.82 -12.46 -7.74
CA GLY A 279 4.55 -11.79 -6.47
C GLY A 279 4.62 -12.70 -5.24
N PHE A 280 4.33 -14.00 -5.39
CA PHE A 280 4.54 -15.00 -4.34
C PHE A 280 5.99 -15.04 -3.83
N PHE A 281 6.96 -14.96 -4.74
CA PHE A 281 8.39 -15.00 -4.39
C PHE A 281 8.96 -13.61 -4.10
N ALA A 282 8.44 -12.59 -4.80
CA ALA A 282 8.94 -11.22 -4.79
C ALA A 282 8.45 -10.38 -3.61
N LEU A 283 7.21 -10.58 -3.12
CA LEU A 283 6.70 -9.85 -1.96
C LEU A 283 7.19 -10.52 -0.66
N ARG A 284 8.27 -10.00 -0.08
CA ARG A 284 8.77 -10.43 1.22
C ARG A 284 8.80 -9.28 2.21
N VAL A 285 8.37 -9.55 3.45
CA VAL A 285 8.65 -8.67 4.58
C VAL A 285 10.07 -8.99 5.04
N VAL A 286 10.91 -7.96 5.11
CA VAL A 286 12.31 -8.08 5.52
C VAL A 286 12.42 -7.63 6.97
N ASP A 287 12.99 -8.49 7.82
CA ASP A 287 13.13 -8.30 9.27
C ASP A 287 11.78 -8.38 10.03
N GLU A 288 10.88 -9.30 9.65
CA GLU A 288 9.58 -9.48 10.34
C GLU A 288 9.74 -9.99 11.78
N GLU A 289 10.76 -10.79 12.08
CA GLU A 289 11.08 -11.26 13.45
C GLU A 289 11.48 -10.08 14.36
N GLU A 290 12.41 -9.24 13.90
CA GLU A 290 12.81 -7.99 14.58
C GLU A 290 11.60 -7.04 14.74
N LEU A 291 10.70 -7.00 13.75
CA LEU A 291 9.44 -6.24 13.85
C LEU A 291 8.57 -6.71 15.01
N ILE A 292 8.43 -8.03 15.19
CA ILE A 292 7.60 -8.70 16.19
C ILE A 292 8.24 -8.61 17.59
N ASP A 293 9.53 -8.91 17.72
CA ASP A 293 10.23 -8.88 19.00
C ASP A 293 10.33 -7.43 19.54
N ASP A 294 10.56 -6.41 18.70
CA ASP A 294 10.49 -4.99 19.12
C ASP A 294 9.12 -4.62 19.70
N ALA A 295 8.04 -5.02 19.03
CA ALA A 295 6.68 -4.72 19.45
C ALA A 295 6.31 -5.45 20.75
N LEU A 296 6.79 -6.69 20.90
CA LEU A 296 6.65 -7.47 22.14
C LEU A 296 7.41 -6.82 23.31
N GLY A 297 8.65 -6.36 23.11
CA GLY A 297 9.40 -5.63 24.13
C GLY A 297 8.75 -4.28 24.52
N GLU A 298 8.06 -3.62 23.58
CA GLU A 298 7.29 -2.40 23.89
C GLU A 298 6.00 -2.69 24.68
N LEU A 299 5.40 -3.86 24.44
CA LEU A 299 4.35 -4.46 25.26
C LEU A 299 4.85 -4.82 26.68
N GLU A 300 6.05 -5.36 26.84
CA GLU A 300 6.66 -5.68 28.14
C GLU A 300 6.86 -4.40 28.95
N ALA A 301 7.49 -3.39 28.33
CA ALA A 301 7.73 -2.07 28.93
C ALA A 301 6.44 -1.30 29.30
N SER A 302 5.26 -1.76 28.85
CA SER A 302 3.97 -1.18 29.20
C SER A 302 3.28 -1.82 30.42
N GLY A 303 3.87 -2.86 31.02
CA GLY A 303 3.29 -3.63 32.13
C GLY A 303 2.17 -4.59 31.72
N LEU A 304 1.71 -4.54 30.47
CA LEU A 304 0.59 -5.35 29.95
C LEU A 304 0.92 -6.83 29.70
N LEU A 305 2.16 -7.25 29.96
CA LEU A 305 2.60 -8.64 29.80
C LEU A 305 2.76 -9.41 31.11
N GLU A 306 2.95 -8.73 32.24
CA GLU A 306 3.03 -9.38 33.57
C GLU A 306 1.73 -10.11 33.95
N ASP A 307 0.58 -9.58 33.52
CA ASP A 307 -0.76 -10.17 33.72
C ASP A 307 -1.10 -11.32 32.74
N SER A 308 -0.21 -11.68 31.81
CA SER A 308 -0.51 -12.68 30.78
C SER A 308 -0.02 -14.09 31.15
N GLU A 309 -0.94 -15.05 31.23
CA GLU A 309 -0.65 -16.48 31.52
C GLU A 309 0.44 -17.08 30.61
N TYR A 310 0.57 -16.54 29.39
CA TYR A 310 1.54 -16.97 28.37
C TYR A 310 3.01 -16.82 28.82
N PHE A 311 3.37 -15.76 29.55
CA PHE A 311 4.74 -15.56 30.04
C PHE A 311 4.94 -16.03 31.49
N GLN A 312 3.87 -16.08 32.30
CA GLN A 312 3.95 -16.58 33.68
C GLN A 312 4.43 -18.04 33.76
N HIS A 313 4.12 -18.87 32.75
CA HIS A 313 4.63 -20.25 32.66
C HIS A 313 6.14 -20.36 32.37
N ARG A 314 6.86 -19.25 32.14
CA ARG A 314 8.31 -19.21 31.88
C ARG A 314 9.12 -18.54 33.00
N ALA A 315 8.51 -18.28 34.17
CA ALA A 315 9.25 -17.89 35.36
C ALA A 315 10.34 -18.95 35.68
N PRO A 316 11.60 -18.55 35.92
CA PRO A 316 12.71 -19.50 35.95
C PRO A 316 12.65 -20.41 37.18
N THR A 317 12.48 -21.71 36.94
CA THR A 317 12.85 -22.75 37.91
C THR A 317 14.37 -22.87 37.95
N ASP A 318 15.02 -21.96 38.68
CA ASP A 318 16.42 -22.11 39.03
C ASP A 318 16.61 -23.31 39.99
N ASN A 319 17.73 -24.01 39.84
CA ASN A 319 18.22 -25.09 40.72
C ASN A 319 17.38 -26.37 40.84
N ASN A 320 17.40 -27.23 39.80
CA ASN A 320 18.18 -28.49 39.83
C ASN A 320 17.76 -29.46 38.71
N GLY A 321 18.71 -29.89 37.87
CA GLY A 321 18.59 -31.17 37.14
C GLY A 321 18.58 -31.10 35.61
N ALA A 322 19.71 -30.76 34.99
CA ALA A 322 20.07 -31.23 33.64
C ALA A 322 21.60 -31.33 33.51
N ALA A 323 22.15 -32.50 33.80
CA ALA A 323 23.56 -32.79 33.56
C ALA A 323 23.80 -33.01 32.06
N GLY A 324 24.97 -32.61 31.53
CA GLY A 324 25.32 -32.95 30.14
C GLY A 324 26.33 -32.08 29.39
N SER A 325 26.88 -31.00 29.96
CA SER A 325 27.96 -30.25 29.29
C SER A 325 29.31 -30.97 29.41
N GLY A 326 29.52 -31.96 28.54
CA GLY A 326 30.76 -32.73 28.43
C GLY A 326 31.78 -32.04 27.50
N TYR A 327 32.75 -31.37 28.10
CA TYR A 327 33.89 -30.76 27.37
C TYR A 327 34.84 -31.87 26.89
N GLY A 328 34.98 -32.10 25.57
CA GLY A 328 35.67 -33.28 25.04
C GLY A 328 36.29 -33.18 23.63
N THR A 329 37.60 -32.95 23.60
CA THR A 329 38.61 -33.45 22.63
C THR A 329 38.32 -33.51 21.11
N VAL A 330 39.15 -32.81 20.34
CA VAL A 330 39.29 -32.98 18.88
C VAL A 330 39.84 -34.38 18.54
N ALA A 331 39.08 -35.18 17.79
CA ALA A 331 39.54 -36.43 17.19
C ALA A 331 39.85 -36.23 15.70
N THR A 332 40.99 -36.75 15.26
CA THR A 332 41.50 -36.55 13.90
C THR A 332 40.81 -37.46 12.88
N GLY A 333 40.09 -36.84 11.94
CA GLY A 333 39.99 -37.24 10.54
C GLY A 333 39.51 -38.66 10.23
N ASP A 334 38.24 -38.78 9.83
CA ASP A 334 37.95 -39.52 8.60
C ASP A 334 36.76 -38.91 7.82
N ARG A 335 36.80 -38.96 6.49
CA ARG A 335 35.93 -38.14 5.62
C ARG A 335 34.68 -38.89 5.16
N ARG A 336 33.93 -39.42 6.13
CA ARG A 336 32.57 -39.96 5.99
C ARG A 336 31.68 -39.31 7.05
N LEU A 337 30.40 -39.09 6.75
CA LEU A 337 29.43 -38.60 7.73
C LEU A 337 29.39 -39.60 8.90
N SER A 338 29.97 -39.24 10.05
CA SER A 338 29.88 -40.03 11.29
C SER A 338 28.41 -40.10 11.73
N ALA A 339 28.03 -41.17 12.43
CA ALA A 339 26.72 -41.26 13.05
C ALA A 339 26.46 -40.07 13.99
N GLU A 340 27.50 -39.56 14.66
CA GLU A 340 27.46 -38.36 15.50
C GLU A 340 27.12 -37.09 14.70
N GLY A 341 27.65 -36.94 13.48
CA GLY A 341 27.34 -35.79 12.62
C GLY A 341 25.93 -35.82 12.04
N VAL A 342 25.30 -37.00 11.99
CA VAL A 342 23.86 -37.12 11.68
C VAL A 342 23.02 -36.75 12.90
N ASP A 343 23.39 -37.22 14.09
CA ASP A 343 22.73 -36.88 15.35
C ASP A 343 22.80 -35.37 15.67
N GLU A 344 23.95 -34.72 15.44
CA GLU A 344 24.09 -33.25 15.53
C GLU A 344 23.21 -32.51 14.53
N MET A 345 23.08 -33.01 13.29
CA MET A 345 22.21 -32.43 12.27
C MET A 345 20.73 -32.58 12.62
N ASP A 346 20.31 -33.75 13.08
CA ASP A 346 18.92 -34.00 13.47
C ASP A 346 18.55 -33.17 14.71
N LYS A 347 19.42 -33.11 15.71
CA LYS A 347 19.25 -32.23 16.88
C LYS A 347 19.17 -30.75 16.50
N SER A 348 20.05 -30.27 15.62
CA SER A 348 20.00 -28.89 15.11
C SER A 348 18.71 -28.62 14.32
N ALA A 349 18.21 -29.59 13.56
CA ALA A 349 16.93 -29.50 12.87
C ALA A 349 15.73 -29.48 13.84
N GLU A 350 15.78 -30.24 14.94
CA GLU A 350 14.77 -30.21 16.01
C GLU A 350 14.77 -28.87 16.76
N GLU A 351 15.94 -28.38 17.17
CA GLU A 351 16.11 -27.06 17.81
C GLU A 351 15.60 -25.94 16.89
N HIS A 352 15.91 -25.98 15.59
CA HIS A 352 15.40 -25.01 14.62
C HIS A 352 13.88 -25.08 14.43
N ARG A 353 13.29 -26.29 14.40
CA ARG A 353 11.82 -26.47 14.36
C ARG A 353 11.15 -25.94 15.62
N ALA A 354 11.72 -26.19 16.80
CA ALA A 354 11.19 -25.69 18.07
C ALA A 354 11.26 -24.16 18.13
N TRP A 355 12.36 -23.55 17.67
CA TRP A 355 12.49 -22.10 17.55
C TRP A 355 11.47 -21.49 16.58
N LEU A 356 11.27 -22.09 15.40
CA LEU A 356 10.24 -21.66 14.44
C LEU A 356 8.83 -21.70 15.05
N GLN A 357 8.49 -22.79 15.75
CA GLN A 357 7.20 -22.92 16.46
C GLN A 357 7.05 -21.87 17.57
N GLU A 358 8.12 -21.55 18.32
CA GLU A 358 8.07 -20.49 19.33
C GLU A 358 7.78 -19.13 18.67
N GLN A 359 8.42 -18.82 17.53
CA GLN A 359 8.21 -17.58 16.80
C GLN A 359 6.79 -17.48 16.20
N GLU A 360 6.26 -18.54 15.58
CA GLU A 360 4.88 -18.57 15.11
C GLU A 360 3.87 -18.37 16.26
N ARG A 361 4.16 -18.93 17.44
CA ARG A 361 3.33 -18.79 18.64
C ARG A 361 3.36 -17.36 19.19
N LYS A 362 4.55 -16.76 19.32
CA LYS A 362 4.72 -15.33 19.68
C LYS A 362 3.98 -14.42 18.70
N LYS A 363 4.19 -14.61 17.39
CA LYS A 363 3.51 -13.86 16.32
C LYS A 363 2.00 -13.97 16.43
N THR A 364 1.46 -15.17 16.61
CA THR A 364 0.02 -15.41 16.71
C THR A 364 -0.57 -14.73 17.94
N TRP A 365 0.09 -14.82 19.10
CA TRP A 365 -0.32 -14.15 20.33
C TRP A 365 -0.33 -12.62 20.16
N LEU A 366 0.76 -12.04 19.66
CA LEU A 366 0.91 -10.60 19.44
C LEU A 366 -0.19 -10.05 18.51
N LEU A 367 -0.39 -10.69 17.35
CA LEU A 367 -1.39 -10.26 16.37
C LEU A 367 -2.82 -10.35 16.92
N ASN A 368 -3.12 -11.35 17.77
CA ASN A 368 -4.44 -11.47 18.41
C ASN A 368 -4.68 -10.33 19.43
N GLU A 369 -3.68 -10.03 20.28
CA GLU A 369 -3.79 -8.98 21.29
C GLU A 369 -3.84 -7.57 20.66
N GLU A 370 -3.01 -7.28 19.65
CA GLU A 370 -3.11 -6.02 18.91
C GLU A 370 -4.42 -5.90 18.12
N THR A 371 -4.97 -6.99 17.56
CA THR A 371 -6.33 -6.98 16.96
C THR A 371 -7.40 -6.64 18.00
N ARG A 372 -7.32 -7.24 19.20
CA ARG A 372 -8.26 -6.98 20.31
C ARG A 372 -8.21 -5.52 20.74
N ARG A 373 -7.01 -4.96 20.89
CA ARG A 373 -6.78 -3.54 21.26
C ARG A 373 -7.28 -2.58 20.20
N PHE A 374 -6.98 -2.87 18.94
CA PHE A 374 -7.44 -2.10 17.80
C PHE A 374 -8.97 -1.98 17.78
N LEU A 375 -9.69 -3.10 17.86
CA LEU A 375 -11.15 -3.11 17.88
C LEU A 375 -11.75 -2.47 19.15
N SER A 376 -11.02 -2.51 20.27
CA SER A 376 -11.45 -1.92 21.55
C SER A 376 -11.14 -0.42 21.67
N ASP A 377 -10.30 0.15 20.80
CA ASP A 377 -9.94 1.57 20.85
C ASP A 377 -11.09 2.43 20.31
N HIS A 378 -11.76 3.21 21.18
CA HIS A 378 -12.83 4.11 20.75
C HIS A 378 -12.42 5.11 19.64
N THR A 379 -11.13 5.45 19.53
CA THR A 379 -10.65 6.35 18.46
C THR A 379 -10.66 5.71 17.06
N LEU A 380 -10.62 4.38 16.97
CA LEU A 380 -10.82 3.65 15.72
C LEU A 380 -12.20 3.96 15.12
N TRP A 381 -13.24 3.83 15.94
CA TRP A 381 -14.63 3.97 15.47
C TRP A 381 -14.96 5.39 15.03
N TRP A 382 -14.35 6.40 15.65
CA TRP A 382 -14.44 7.80 15.17
C TRP A 382 -13.68 8.02 13.85
N LEU A 383 -12.50 7.41 13.68
CA LEU A 383 -11.76 7.45 12.41
C LEU A 383 -12.56 6.77 11.29
N ALA A 384 -13.08 5.57 11.54
CA ALA A 384 -13.86 4.78 10.61
C ALA A 384 -15.20 5.45 10.23
N ALA A 385 -15.92 6.02 11.20
CA ALA A 385 -17.15 6.76 10.94
C ALA A 385 -16.90 8.01 10.07
N GLY A 386 -15.83 8.78 10.34
CA GLY A 386 -15.46 9.88 9.47
C GLY A 386 -14.99 9.41 8.08
N PHE A 387 -14.30 8.26 7.99
CA PHE A 387 -13.90 7.65 6.72
C PHE A 387 -15.13 7.26 5.89
N LEU A 388 -16.15 6.64 6.49
CA LEU A 388 -17.44 6.35 5.84
C LEU A 388 -18.11 7.61 5.28
N LEU A 389 -18.17 8.66 6.10
CA LEU A 389 -18.88 9.90 5.80
C LEU A 389 -18.18 10.79 4.77
N VAL A 390 -16.89 10.55 4.45
CA VAL A 390 -16.19 11.24 3.36
C VAL A 390 -16.02 10.37 2.11
N THR A 391 -15.66 9.09 2.27
CA THR A 391 -15.46 8.19 1.13
C THR A 391 -16.76 7.75 0.49
N GLY A 392 -17.81 7.49 1.28
CA GLY A 392 -19.13 7.09 0.77
C GLY A 392 -19.73 8.07 -0.25
N PRO A 393 -19.76 9.39 0.03
CA PRO A 393 -20.12 10.40 -0.96
C PRO A 393 -19.23 10.41 -2.21
N GLY A 394 -17.94 10.12 -2.08
CA GLY A 394 -17.01 10.04 -3.21
C GLY A 394 -17.29 8.84 -4.13
N GLU A 395 -17.50 7.65 -3.55
CA GLU A 395 -17.92 6.45 -4.30
C GLU A 395 -19.28 6.67 -4.97
N ALA A 396 -20.26 7.21 -4.23
CA ALA A 396 -21.59 7.49 -4.78
C ALA A 396 -21.56 8.53 -5.90
N PHE A 397 -20.64 9.52 -5.85
CA PHE A 397 -20.42 10.46 -6.95
C PHE A 397 -19.89 9.76 -8.21
N VAL A 398 -18.93 8.84 -8.07
CA VAL A 398 -18.38 8.07 -9.20
C VAL A 398 -19.45 7.15 -9.80
N ASN A 399 -20.16 6.39 -8.96
CA ASN A 399 -21.16 5.41 -9.40
C ASN A 399 -22.39 6.05 -10.06
N ASN A 400 -22.71 7.32 -9.74
CA ASN A 400 -23.84 8.05 -10.33
C ASN A 400 -23.40 9.16 -11.32
N LEU A 401 -22.13 9.18 -11.73
CA LEU A 401 -21.55 10.27 -12.51
C LEU A 401 -22.28 10.52 -13.84
N GLY A 402 -22.72 9.44 -14.51
CA GLY A 402 -23.47 9.52 -15.76
C GLY A 402 -24.84 10.18 -15.61
N THR A 403 -25.60 9.82 -14.57
CA THR A 403 -26.92 10.42 -14.32
C THR A 403 -26.79 11.85 -13.81
N ILE A 404 -25.78 12.17 -13.00
CA ILE A 404 -25.48 13.54 -12.56
C ILE A 404 -25.23 14.45 -13.78
N ILE A 405 -24.35 14.04 -14.70
CA ILE A 405 -24.06 14.81 -15.91
C ILE A 405 -25.32 14.97 -16.78
N GLY A 406 -26.14 13.92 -16.88
CA GLY A 406 -27.43 13.98 -17.58
C GLY A 406 -28.39 15.06 -17.04
N THR A 407 -28.35 15.38 -15.74
CA THR A 407 -29.21 16.43 -15.15
C THR A 407 -28.80 17.86 -15.50
N LEU A 408 -27.55 18.07 -15.96
CA LEU A 408 -26.97 19.41 -16.19
C LEU A 408 -27.34 20.02 -17.54
N TYR A 409 -27.78 19.20 -18.49
CA TYR A 409 -28.09 19.59 -19.87
C TYR A 409 -29.60 19.44 -20.14
N PRO A 410 -30.24 20.37 -20.86
CA PRO A 410 -31.68 20.29 -21.13
C PRO A 410 -32.02 19.05 -21.99
N PRO A 411 -33.21 18.45 -21.80
CA PRO A 411 -33.68 17.36 -22.65
C PRO A 411 -33.68 17.77 -24.13
N ALA A 412 -33.20 16.87 -24.99
CA ALA A 412 -33.12 17.12 -26.43
C ALA A 412 -34.51 17.26 -27.06
N THR A 413 -35.00 18.49 -27.14
CA THR A 413 -36.13 18.85 -28.00
C THR A 413 -35.66 18.88 -29.46
N SER A 414 -36.56 18.58 -30.39
CA SER A 414 -36.25 18.35 -31.81
C SER A 414 -35.92 19.62 -32.62
N ALA A 415 -35.24 20.59 -31.99
CA ALA A 415 -34.94 21.91 -32.55
C ALA A 415 -33.53 22.46 -32.17
N THR A 416 -32.70 21.72 -31.44
CA THR A 416 -31.30 22.12 -31.21
C THR A 416 -30.40 21.74 -32.40
N PRO A 417 -29.63 22.69 -32.98
CA PRO A 417 -28.74 22.40 -34.11
C PRO A 417 -27.54 21.54 -33.68
N ALA A 418 -27.01 20.77 -34.63
CA ALA A 418 -26.02 19.72 -34.36
C ALA A 418 -24.67 20.21 -33.79
N ASP A 419 -24.33 21.49 -33.91
CA ASP A 419 -23.07 22.04 -33.41
C ASP A 419 -22.94 22.00 -31.87
N ASP A 420 -24.05 22.07 -31.13
CA ASP A 420 -24.00 22.20 -29.66
C ASP A 420 -23.74 20.85 -28.94
N GLN A 421 -23.81 19.73 -29.66
CA GLN A 421 -23.37 18.43 -29.12
C GLN A 421 -21.86 18.38 -28.86
N SER A 422 -21.06 19.21 -29.54
CA SER A 422 -19.60 19.28 -29.38
C SER A 422 -19.14 19.74 -27.99
N ASN A 423 -19.99 20.47 -27.24
CA ASN A 423 -19.71 20.99 -25.90
C ASN A 423 -20.22 20.09 -24.76
N THR A 424 -20.75 18.90 -25.07
CA THR A 424 -21.26 17.96 -24.06
C THR A 424 -20.11 17.18 -23.41
N THR A 425 -19.95 17.33 -22.09
CA THR A 425 -18.88 16.63 -21.37
C THR A 425 -19.31 15.20 -21.05
N THR A 426 -18.47 14.22 -21.36
CA THR A 426 -18.79 12.79 -21.18
C THR A 426 -18.41 12.29 -19.79
N ALA A 427 -19.18 11.36 -19.22
CA ALA A 427 -18.86 10.71 -17.95
C ALA A 427 -17.43 10.12 -17.92
N ALA A 428 -16.98 9.48 -19.01
CA ALA A 428 -15.64 8.92 -19.13
C ALA A 428 -14.51 9.96 -18.97
N ALA A 429 -14.72 11.20 -19.42
CA ALA A 429 -13.76 12.28 -19.23
C ALA A 429 -13.66 12.68 -17.76
N HIS A 430 -14.80 12.72 -17.05
CA HIS A 430 -14.84 13.06 -15.63
C HIS A 430 -14.34 11.92 -14.72
N VAL A 431 -14.56 10.64 -15.07
CA VAL A 431 -13.87 9.50 -14.42
C VAL A 431 -12.36 9.65 -14.56
N SER A 432 -11.88 10.03 -15.75
CA SER A 432 -10.45 10.22 -16.02
C SER A 432 -9.87 11.40 -15.20
N ILE A 433 -10.56 12.53 -15.13
CA ILE A 433 -10.19 13.68 -14.30
C ILE A 433 -10.13 13.28 -12.82
N PHE A 434 -11.17 12.60 -12.31
CA PHE A 434 -11.22 12.11 -10.94
C PHE A 434 -10.03 11.18 -10.63
N ALA A 435 -9.72 10.22 -11.51
CA ALA A 435 -8.60 9.30 -11.34
C ALA A 435 -7.24 10.02 -11.31
N ILE A 436 -7.03 11.01 -12.21
CA ILE A 436 -5.79 11.80 -12.26
C ILE A 436 -5.62 12.64 -10.99
N THR A 437 -6.64 13.42 -10.58
CA THR A 437 -6.52 14.27 -9.38
C THR A 437 -6.43 13.46 -8.10
N SER A 438 -7.11 12.32 -8.04
CA SER A 438 -6.98 11.35 -6.94
C SER A 438 -5.56 10.77 -6.85
N THR A 439 -4.96 10.41 -7.99
CA THR A 439 -3.57 9.90 -8.04
C THR A 439 -2.56 10.97 -7.61
N LEU A 440 -2.70 12.20 -8.11
CA LEU A 440 -1.84 13.33 -7.70
C LEU A 440 -1.99 13.61 -6.20
N ALA A 441 -3.23 13.64 -5.69
CA ALA A 441 -3.49 13.90 -4.26
C ALA A 441 -2.92 12.81 -3.34
N ARG A 442 -2.93 11.53 -3.75
CA ARG A 442 -2.27 10.44 -3.00
C ARG A 442 -0.76 10.65 -2.88
N ILE A 443 -0.10 10.97 -4.00
CA ILE A 443 1.35 11.22 -4.03
C ILE A 443 1.71 12.47 -3.20
N LEU A 444 0.95 13.56 -3.37
CA LEU A 444 1.11 14.80 -2.60
C LEU A 444 0.90 14.56 -1.10
N ALA A 445 -0.18 13.87 -0.71
CA ALA A 445 -0.46 13.58 0.70
C ALA A 445 0.62 12.71 1.34
N GLY A 446 1.09 11.65 0.67
CA GLY A 446 2.19 10.81 1.15
C GLY A 446 3.52 11.58 1.28
N THR A 447 3.94 12.28 0.22
CA THR A 447 5.22 13.03 0.23
C THR A 447 5.22 14.21 1.21
N VAL A 448 4.18 15.04 1.21
CA VAL A 448 4.12 16.24 2.05
C VAL A 448 4.00 15.86 3.53
N THR A 449 3.29 14.79 3.88
CA THR A 449 3.22 14.34 5.26
C THR A 449 4.52 13.70 5.76
N ASP A 450 5.30 13.02 4.94
CA ASP A 450 6.63 12.56 5.35
C ASP A 450 7.64 13.69 5.57
N LEU A 451 7.44 14.85 4.91
CA LEU A 451 8.31 16.01 5.06
C LEU A 451 7.90 16.94 6.22
N LEU A 452 6.61 17.02 6.54
CA LEU A 452 6.05 17.99 7.50
C LEU A 452 5.45 17.37 8.76
N ALA A 453 5.04 16.10 8.75
CA ALA A 453 4.51 15.49 9.97
C ALA A 453 5.65 15.23 10.97
N PRO A 454 5.38 15.36 12.29
CA PRO A 454 6.36 15.03 13.31
C PRO A 454 6.86 13.60 13.11
N THR A 455 8.19 13.43 13.16
CA THR A 455 8.82 12.12 13.11
C THR A 455 8.42 11.33 14.34
N SER A 456 7.64 10.26 14.14
CA SER A 456 7.39 9.25 15.16
C SER A 456 8.74 8.68 15.60
N SER A 457 9.16 8.99 16.84
CA SER A 457 10.35 8.37 17.43
C SER A 457 10.17 6.84 17.44
N PRO A 458 11.23 6.03 17.22
CA PRO A 458 11.15 4.57 17.32
C PRO A 458 10.59 4.06 18.66
N HIS A 459 10.62 4.89 19.71
CA HIS A 459 10.12 4.58 21.05
C HIS A 459 8.79 5.30 21.37
N GLN A 460 7.85 5.37 20.42
CA GLN A 460 6.62 6.16 20.65
C GLN A 460 5.62 5.48 21.59
N HIS A 461 5.53 4.15 21.64
CA HIS A 461 4.66 3.48 22.61
C HIS A 461 5.35 3.34 23.99
N ARG A 462 6.68 3.53 24.08
CA ARG A 462 7.42 3.75 25.34
C ARG A 462 6.89 4.94 26.17
N ARG A 463 6.15 5.87 25.56
CA ARG A 463 5.41 6.96 26.26
C ARG A 463 3.94 6.64 26.55
N ARG A 464 3.41 5.52 26.06
CA ARG A 464 1.98 5.14 26.17
C ARG A 464 1.60 4.75 27.60
N HIS A 465 2.56 4.32 28.43
CA HIS A 465 2.31 3.70 29.74
C HIS A 465 3.30 4.04 30.87
N ALA A 466 4.12 5.11 30.76
CA ALA A 466 4.93 5.54 31.91
C ALA A 466 4.02 6.19 32.98
N PRO A 467 3.86 5.64 34.20
CA PRO A 467 3.32 6.41 35.32
C PRO A 467 4.31 7.53 35.66
N ASP A 468 3.79 8.66 36.17
CA ASP A 468 4.61 9.85 36.51
C ASP A 468 5.75 9.55 37.50
N SER A 469 5.71 8.41 38.21
CA SER A 469 6.78 7.93 39.08
C SER A 469 8.06 7.49 38.34
N MET A 470 7.96 6.86 37.17
CA MET A 470 9.14 6.34 36.45
C MET A 470 9.94 7.41 35.70
N ALA A 471 9.34 8.58 35.43
CA ALA A 471 10.05 9.73 34.89
C ALA A 471 11.17 10.23 35.82
N ASN A 472 10.99 10.07 37.14
CA ASN A 472 11.98 10.46 38.14
C ASN A 472 13.11 9.42 38.28
N SER A 473 12.81 8.13 38.16
CA SER A 473 13.79 7.05 38.27
C SER A 473 14.87 7.11 37.17
N GLN A 474 14.52 7.54 35.96
CA GLN A 474 15.51 7.75 34.88
C GLN A 474 16.44 8.95 35.12
N LEU A 475 16.05 9.91 35.97
CA LEU A 475 16.91 11.04 36.32
C LEU A 475 18.06 10.64 37.26
N SER A 476 17.87 9.59 38.07
CA SER A 476 18.86 9.09 39.02
C SER A 476 19.91 8.16 38.42
N ALA A 477 19.72 7.65 37.20
CA ALA A 477 20.68 6.78 36.52
C ALA A 477 21.83 7.54 35.82
N LEU A 478 21.84 8.88 35.87
CA LEU A 478 22.88 9.71 35.27
C LEU A 478 23.97 10.06 36.30
N HIS A 479 24.78 9.06 36.67
CA HIS A 479 26.01 9.29 37.45
C HIS A 479 27.25 8.75 36.71
N GLU A 480 27.93 9.68 36.03
CA GLU A 480 29.29 9.64 35.47
C GLU A 480 29.65 8.67 34.31
N PRO A 481 30.74 8.94 33.53
CA PRO A 481 31.45 10.21 33.33
C PRO A 481 31.50 10.70 31.86
N GLN A 482 31.49 12.03 31.69
CA GLN A 482 32.02 12.82 30.55
C GLN A 482 31.72 12.36 29.09
N LEU A 483 30.64 12.90 28.50
CA LEU A 483 30.43 12.94 27.04
C LEU A 483 30.86 14.31 26.44
N PRO A 484 31.13 14.41 25.12
CA PRO A 484 31.43 15.67 24.43
C PRO A 484 30.28 16.70 24.50
N PRO A 485 30.54 18.00 24.25
CA PRO A 485 29.53 19.04 24.40
C PRO A 485 28.30 18.82 23.51
N PRO A 486 27.09 19.22 23.96
CA PRO A 486 25.86 18.98 23.24
C PRO A 486 25.87 19.69 21.87
N LEU A 487 25.55 18.92 20.83
CA LEU A 487 25.27 19.45 19.49
C LEU A 487 24.16 20.53 19.58
N PRO A 488 24.23 21.59 18.76
CA PRO A 488 23.24 22.66 18.80
C PRO A 488 21.83 22.11 18.56
N PRO A 489 20.80 22.65 19.24
CA PRO A 489 19.44 22.13 19.12
C PRO A 489 19.00 22.13 17.65
N PRO A 490 18.44 21.03 17.14
CA PRO A 490 18.03 20.95 15.73
C PRO A 490 17.07 22.09 15.42
N ARG A 491 17.33 22.80 14.31
CA ARG A 491 16.49 23.92 13.85
C ARG A 491 15.02 23.49 13.86
N ARG A 492 14.17 24.22 14.59
CA ARG A 492 12.71 23.98 14.65
C ARG A 492 12.15 23.90 13.23
N ARG A 493 11.85 22.69 12.77
CA ARG A 493 11.11 22.46 11.53
C ARG A 493 9.63 22.75 11.78
N LEU A 494 8.91 23.14 10.75
CA LEU A 494 7.46 23.32 10.83
C LEU A 494 6.80 21.94 10.87
N GLU A 495 6.35 21.51 12.05
CA GLU A 495 5.65 20.25 12.24
C GLU A 495 4.13 20.42 12.07
N VAL A 496 3.55 19.73 11.10
CA VAL A 496 2.13 19.78 10.76
C VAL A 496 1.55 18.38 10.77
N SER A 497 0.59 18.14 11.67
CA SER A 497 -0.09 16.84 11.82
C SER A 497 -0.73 16.35 10.52
N ARG A 498 -0.69 15.02 10.28
CA ARG A 498 -1.38 14.36 9.15
C ARG A 498 -2.88 14.67 9.12
N MET A 499 -3.47 14.87 10.30
CA MET A 499 -4.88 15.25 10.46
C MET A 499 -5.22 16.59 9.79
N THR A 500 -4.30 17.56 9.80
CA THR A 500 -4.52 18.86 9.14
C THR A 500 -4.70 18.69 7.63
N PHE A 501 -3.92 17.81 7.00
CA PHE A 501 -4.06 17.50 5.57
C PHE A 501 -5.37 16.74 5.29
N MET A 502 -5.71 15.76 6.12
CA MET A 502 -6.94 14.98 5.95
C MET A 502 -8.19 15.86 6.06
N LEU A 503 -8.20 16.82 6.99
CA LEU A 503 -9.25 17.84 7.11
C LEU A 503 -9.27 18.79 5.90
N ALA A 504 -8.12 19.31 5.47
CA ALA A 504 -8.05 20.24 4.33
C ALA A 504 -8.57 19.63 3.02
N PHE A 505 -8.18 18.40 2.70
CA PHE A 505 -8.66 17.68 1.52
C PHE A 505 -10.14 17.27 1.60
N SER A 506 -10.66 17.07 2.82
CA SER A 506 -12.09 16.81 3.02
C SER A 506 -12.92 18.09 2.87
N LEU A 507 -12.45 19.23 3.39
CA LEU A 507 -13.08 20.52 3.11
C LEU A 507 -13.05 20.88 1.62
N LEU A 508 -11.99 20.50 0.88
CA LEU A 508 -11.96 20.60 -0.59
C LEU A 508 -13.04 19.75 -1.26
N THR A 509 -13.31 18.53 -0.75
CA THR A 509 -14.43 17.68 -1.20
C THR A 509 -15.77 18.36 -0.96
N SER A 510 -15.98 18.90 0.25
CA SER A 510 -17.19 19.62 0.63
C SER A 510 -17.42 20.85 -0.26
N LEU A 511 -16.35 21.60 -0.59
CA LEU A 511 -16.42 22.73 -1.53
C LEU A 511 -16.90 22.30 -2.93
N GLY A 512 -16.43 21.16 -3.45
CA GLY A 512 -16.90 20.58 -4.71
C GLY A 512 -18.38 20.19 -4.66
N GLN A 513 -18.80 19.52 -3.59
CA GLN A 513 -20.19 19.11 -3.36
C GLN A 513 -21.14 20.31 -3.24
N VAL A 514 -20.76 21.34 -2.47
CA VAL A 514 -21.53 22.60 -2.34
C VAL A 514 -21.58 23.36 -3.67
N THR A 515 -20.47 23.41 -4.41
CA THR A 515 -20.42 24.04 -5.74
C THR A 515 -21.40 23.39 -6.70
N LEU A 516 -21.49 22.05 -6.71
CA LEU A 516 -22.52 21.35 -7.47
C LEU A 516 -23.92 21.69 -6.93
N ALA A 517 -24.17 21.45 -5.64
CA ALA A 517 -25.48 21.60 -4.98
C ALA A 517 -26.08 23.02 -5.08
N SER A 518 -25.25 24.04 -5.24
CA SER A 518 -25.67 25.44 -5.43
C SER A 518 -26.41 25.69 -6.76
N GLY A 519 -26.31 24.78 -7.73
CA GLY A 519 -26.89 24.96 -9.07
C GLY A 519 -26.06 25.83 -10.02
N VAL A 520 -24.93 26.40 -9.59
CA VAL A 520 -24.06 27.28 -10.41
C VAL A 520 -23.53 26.60 -11.68
N LEU A 521 -23.49 25.26 -11.70
CA LEU A 521 -23.05 24.46 -12.85
C LEU A 521 -24.18 24.04 -13.80
N GLN A 522 -25.44 24.33 -13.49
CA GLN A 522 -26.57 24.03 -14.38
C GLN A 522 -26.38 24.74 -15.73
N ASN A 523 -26.53 24.01 -16.84
CA ASN A 523 -26.23 24.48 -18.21
C ASN A 523 -24.77 24.95 -18.44
N ARG A 524 -23.85 24.67 -17.50
CA ARG A 524 -22.42 24.99 -17.57
C ARG A 524 -21.55 23.75 -17.35
N GLY A 525 -21.91 22.64 -18.00
CA GLY A 525 -21.21 21.35 -17.85
C GLY A 525 -19.71 21.40 -18.14
N HIS A 526 -19.22 22.37 -18.93
CA HIS A 526 -17.79 22.59 -19.13
C HIS A 526 -17.02 22.97 -17.86
N LEU A 527 -17.68 23.42 -16.78
CA LEU A 527 -17.07 23.70 -15.48
C LEU A 527 -17.12 22.51 -14.51
N PHE A 528 -17.80 21.40 -14.88
CA PHE A 528 -17.98 20.24 -14.00
C PHE A 528 -16.65 19.54 -13.64
N TRP A 529 -15.58 19.79 -14.40
CA TRP A 529 -14.23 19.33 -14.02
C TRP A 529 -13.80 19.84 -12.65
N LEU A 530 -14.27 21.01 -12.19
CA LEU A 530 -13.98 21.53 -10.86
C LEU A 530 -14.50 20.60 -9.75
N VAL A 531 -15.71 20.04 -9.93
CA VAL A 531 -16.33 19.10 -8.99
C VAL A 531 -15.62 17.76 -9.05
N SER A 532 -15.42 17.22 -10.27
CA SER A 532 -14.67 15.97 -10.49
C SER A 532 -13.25 16.03 -9.92
N ALA A 533 -12.55 17.15 -10.12
CA ALA A 533 -11.19 17.37 -9.66
C ALA A 533 -11.10 17.48 -8.14
N SER A 534 -11.94 18.30 -7.52
CA SER A 534 -11.95 18.52 -6.05
C SER A 534 -12.40 17.28 -5.29
N THR A 535 -13.45 16.59 -5.75
CA THR A 535 -13.92 15.33 -5.18
C THR A 535 -12.86 14.23 -5.34
N GLY A 536 -12.27 14.09 -6.54
CA GLY A 536 -11.20 13.10 -6.79
C GLY A 536 -9.96 13.34 -5.93
N ALA A 537 -9.51 14.60 -5.82
CA ALA A 537 -8.37 14.96 -4.99
C ALA A 537 -8.61 14.67 -3.51
N GLY A 538 -9.79 15.05 -2.99
CA GLY A 538 -10.14 14.81 -1.59
C GLY A 538 -10.29 13.33 -1.25
N TYR A 539 -11.03 12.58 -2.08
CA TYR A 539 -11.15 11.12 -1.99
C TYR A 539 -9.78 10.43 -2.03
N GLY A 540 -8.91 10.83 -2.96
CA GLY A 540 -7.56 10.29 -3.10
C GLY A 540 -6.68 10.53 -1.87
N ALA A 541 -6.64 11.77 -1.39
CA ALA A 541 -5.90 12.13 -0.20
C ALA A 541 -6.37 11.34 1.03
N VAL A 542 -7.69 11.27 1.27
CA VAL A 542 -8.27 10.51 2.40
C VAL A 542 -7.90 9.03 2.32
N PHE A 543 -8.07 8.39 1.15
CA PHE A 543 -7.65 6.99 0.94
C PHE A 543 -6.14 6.72 1.09
N SER A 544 -5.28 7.73 0.99
CA SER A 544 -3.84 7.59 1.31
C SER A 544 -3.52 7.92 2.77
N LEU A 545 -4.17 8.92 3.37
CA LEU A 545 -3.87 9.38 4.72
C LEU A 545 -4.40 8.43 5.78
N THR A 546 -5.58 7.83 5.58
CA THR A 546 -6.16 6.88 6.55
C THR A 546 -5.26 5.66 6.80
N PRO A 547 -4.71 4.92 5.81
CA PRO A 547 -3.78 3.83 6.09
C PRO A 547 -2.48 4.31 6.73
N ILE A 548 -1.96 5.49 6.35
CA ILE A 548 -0.78 6.07 7.00
C ILE A 548 -1.07 6.37 8.47
N ILE A 549 -2.23 6.95 8.80
CA ILE A 549 -2.67 7.20 10.18
C ILE A 549 -2.84 5.88 10.94
N VAL A 550 -3.42 4.84 10.33
CA VAL A 550 -3.53 3.51 10.94
C VAL A 550 -2.14 2.97 11.32
N SER A 551 -1.15 3.08 10.42
CA SER A 551 0.24 2.66 10.67
C SER A 551 0.96 3.46 11.76
N VAL A 552 0.51 4.69 12.05
CA VAL A 552 1.09 5.57 13.08
C VAL A 552 0.43 5.38 14.45
N VAL A 553 -0.86 5.05 14.49
CA VAL A 553 -1.63 4.94 15.75
C VAL A 553 -1.59 3.51 16.32
N TRP A 554 -1.68 2.49 15.47
CA TRP A 554 -1.77 1.07 15.87
C TRP A 554 -0.65 0.19 15.29
N GLY A 555 0.49 0.79 14.93
CA GLY A 555 1.67 0.05 14.45
C GLY A 555 1.52 -0.53 13.04
N VAL A 556 2.52 -1.32 12.65
CA VAL A 556 2.62 -1.94 11.31
C VAL A 556 2.60 -3.47 11.34
N GLU A 557 2.71 -4.04 12.53
CA GLU A 557 2.81 -5.47 12.82
C GLU A 557 1.53 -6.21 12.40
N ASN A 558 0.37 -5.62 12.72
CA ASN A 558 -0.98 -6.09 12.34
C ASN A 558 -1.63 -5.18 11.27
N PHE A 559 -0.82 -4.53 10.42
CA PHE A 559 -1.29 -3.52 9.47
C PHE A 559 -2.35 -4.04 8.51
N GLY A 560 -2.17 -5.26 7.96
CA GLY A 560 -3.08 -5.81 6.97
C GLY A 560 -4.48 -5.97 7.53
N THR A 561 -4.59 -6.53 8.73
CA THR A 561 -5.84 -6.72 9.46
C THR A 561 -6.47 -5.37 9.81
N ASN A 562 -5.70 -4.45 10.40
CA ASN A 562 -6.18 -3.13 10.82
C ASN A 562 -6.70 -2.31 9.63
N TRP A 563 -5.93 -2.22 8.54
CA TRP A 563 -6.34 -1.51 7.32
C TRP A 563 -7.48 -2.23 6.59
N GLY A 564 -7.48 -3.57 6.58
CA GLY A 564 -8.53 -4.37 5.94
C GLY A 564 -9.90 -4.13 6.55
N VAL A 565 -9.99 -3.99 7.88
CA VAL A 565 -11.23 -3.61 8.58
C VAL A 565 -11.73 -2.24 8.11
N LEU A 566 -10.90 -1.18 8.12
CA LEU A 566 -11.33 0.15 7.62
C LEU A 566 -11.67 0.13 6.13
N SER A 567 -10.96 -0.65 5.33
CA SER A 567 -11.16 -0.72 3.87
C SER A 567 -12.49 -1.32 3.44
N SER A 568 -13.20 -2.01 4.35
CA SER A 568 -14.56 -2.51 4.08
C SER A 568 -15.65 -1.42 4.24
N VAL A 569 -15.36 -0.37 5.00
CA VAL A 569 -16.30 0.70 5.37
C VAL A 569 -16.80 1.55 4.18
N PRO A 570 -15.99 1.89 3.15
CA PRO A 570 -16.44 2.64 1.98
C PRO A 570 -17.62 2.00 1.24
N ALA A 571 -17.70 0.66 1.16
CA ALA A 571 -18.81 -0.02 0.48
C ALA A 571 -20.17 0.23 1.15
N LEU A 572 -20.19 0.30 2.49
CA LEU A 572 -21.40 0.66 3.25
C LEU A 572 -21.79 2.12 2.98
N GLY A 573 -20.80 3.03 2.95
CA GLY A 573 -21.00 4.43 2.62
C GLY A 573 -21.52 4.66 1.19
N ALA A 574 -20.93 3.96 0.21
CA ALA A 574 -21.30 3.99 -1.20
C ALA A 574 -22.75 3.52 -1.41
N THR A 575 -23.11 2.40 -0.77
CA THR A 575 -24.47 1.83 -0.83
C THR A 575 -25.48 2.79 -0.23
N ALA A 576 -25.21 3.34 0.96
CA ALA A 576 -26.11 4.29 1.62
C ALA A 576 -26.34 5.55 0.77
N TRP A 577 -25.27 6.18 0.28
CA TRP A 577 -25.38 7.40 -0.51
C TRP A 577 -25.93 7.17 -1.93
N GLY A 578 -25.67 6.01 -2.54
CA GLY A 578 -26.26 5.62 -3.82
C GLY A 578 -27.79 5.45 -3.74
N LEU A 579 -28.30 4.86 -2.65
CA LEU A 579 -29.74 4.77 -2.39
C LEU A 579 -30.37 6.15 -2.15
N VAL A 580 -29.72 7.00 -1.35
CA VAL A 580 -30.20 8.39 -1.11
C VAL A 580 -30.24 9.19 -2.42
N TYR A 581 -29.19 9.12 -3.24
CA TYR A 581 -29.16 9.76 -4.56
C TYR A 581 -30.30 9.27 -5.44
N SER A 582 -30.46 7.94 -5.56
CA SER A 582 -31.49 7.32 -6.41
C SER A 582 -32.90 7.73 -6.00
N GLY A 583 -33.18 7.76 -4.69
CA GLY A 583 -34.47 8.20 -4.15
C GLY A 583 -34.79 9.67 -4.44
N VAL A 584 -33.81 10.57 -4.24
CA VAL A 584 -33.96 12.00 -4.57
C VAL A 584 -34.16 12.21 -6.08
N TYR A 585 -33.38 11.52 -6.91
CA TYR A 585 -33.48 11.59 -8.36
C TYR A 585 -34.86 11.16 -8.87
N GLN A 586 -35.37 10.01 -8.41
CA GLN A 586 -36.69 9.50 -8.79
C GLN A 586 -37.83 10.40 -8.29
N TRP A 587 -37.73 10.92 -7.06
CA TRP A 587 -38.70 11.87 -6.50
C TRP A 587 -38.77 13.18 -7.30
N ALA A 588 -37.62 13.70 -7.74
CA ALA A 588 -37.56 14.89 -8.57
C ALA A 588 -38.09 14.61 -9.99
N ALA A 589 -37.72 13.47 -10.61
CA ALA A 589 -38.23 13.06 -11.93
C ALA A 589 -39.76 12.91 -11.95
N ALA A 590 -40.34 12.33 -10.90
CA ALA A 590 -41.78 12.18 -10.76
C ALA A 590 -42.51 13.54 -10.67
N ARG A 591 -41.88 14.55 -10.04
CA ARG A 591 -42.42 15.91 -9.96
C ARG A 591 -42.31 16.67 -11.27
N ASP A 592 -41.21 16.52 -12.00
CA ASP A 592 -41.02 17.11 -13.32
C ASP A 592 -42.02 16.52 -14.33
N SER A 593 -42.19 15.19 -14.31
CA SER A 593 -43.21 14.46 -15.08
C SER A 593 -44.64 14.95 -14.78
N ALA A 594 -44.97 15.16 -13.50
CA ALA A 594 -46.29 15.64 -13.10
C ALA A 594 -46.59 17.06 -13.60
N GLY A 595 -45.55 17.90 -13.79
CA GLY A 595 -45.69 19.21 -14.42
C GLY A 595 -46.01 19.12 -15.92
N VAL A 596 -45.45 18.13 -16.63
CA VAL A 596 -45.67 17.93 -18.07
C VAL A 596 -47.03 17.27 -18.37
N VAL A 597 -47.52 16.35 -17.52
CA VAL A 597 -48.82 15.69 -17.72
C VAL A 597 -50.01 16.66 -17.61
N ALA A 598 -49.86 17.80 -16.93
CA ALA A 598 -50.82 18.90 -16.98
C ALA A 598 -50.93 19.59 -18.36
N GLY A 599 -50.03 19.25 -19.30
CA GLY A 599 -49.90 19.83 -20.64
C GLY A 599 -50.12 18.84 -21.80
N GLY A 600 -50.96 17.81 -21.62
CA GLY A 600 -51.60 17.06 -22.72
C GLY A 600 -50.69 16.17 -23.59
N GLY A 601 -50.70 14.87 -23.32
CA GLY A 601 -50.14 13.86 -24.22
C GLY A 601 -49.99 12.49 -23.54
N GLU A 602 -50.90 11.55 -23.83
CA GLU A 602 -50.74 10.15 -23.46
C GLU A 602 -49.65 9.46 -24.31
N ASP A 603 -49.17 8.31 -23.82
CA ASP A 603 -48.22 7.39 -24.46
C ASP A 603 -46.82 7.93 -24.81
N ARG A 604 -45.97 8.03 -23.78
CA ARG A 604 -44.53 7.68 -23.88
C ARG A 604 -43.99 7.17 -22.54
N LYS A 605 -43.81 5.85 -22.41
CA LYS A 605 -42.84 5.26 -21.45
C LYS A 605 -41.41 5.47 -21.97
N ALA A 606 -41.02 6.73 -22.11
CA ALA A 606 -39.62 7.09 -22.24
C ALA A 606 -39.01 7.20 -20.83
N ASP A 607 -37.75 6.80 -20.66
CA ASP A 607 -37.03 7.02 -19.41
C ASP A 607 -36.97 8.53 -19.14
N VAL A 608 -37.76 9.00 -18.17
CA VAL A 608 -37.78 10.42 -17.80
C VAL A 608 -36.51 10.73 -17.03
N LEU A 609 -35.47 11.08 -17.78
CA LEU A 609 -34.25 11.66 -17.22
C LEU A 609 -34.62 12.93 -16.45
N CYS A 610 -34.32 12.92 -15.15
CA CYS A 610 -34.52 14.07 -14.30
C CYS A 610 -33.63 15.22 -14.77
N TYR A 611 -34.21 16.39 -15.05
CA TYR A 611 -33.47 17.58 -15.43
C TYR A 611 -33.54 18.66 -14.33
N GLY A 612 -32.43 19.36 -14.13
CA GLY A 612 -32.37 20.52 -13.24
C GLY A 612 -31.85 20.24 -11.83
N VAL A 613 -31.64 21.33 -11.09
CA VAL A 613 -30.94 21.36 -9.80
C VAL A 613 -31.61 20.47 -8.74
N MET A 614 -32.95 20.33 -8.79
CA MET A 614 -33.73 19.52 -7.84
C MET A 614 -33.38 18.02 -7.86
N CYS A 615 -32.86 17.51 -8.98
CA CYS A 615 -32.54 16.11 -9.18
C CYS A 615 -31.32 15.63 -8.38
N TYR A 616 -30.47 16.55 -7.92
CA TYR A 616 -29.21 16.21 -7.27
C TYR A 616 -28.89 17.10 -6.06
N ALA A 617 -29.32 18.36 -6.03
CA ALA A 617 -28.90 19.31 -5.00
C ALA A 617 -29.22 18.87 -3.55
N PRO A 618 -30.40 18.30 -3.22
CA PRO A 618 -30.67 17.83 -1.86
C PRO A 618 -29.66 16.77 -1.41
N THR A 619 -29.30 15.84 -2.30
CA THR A 619 -28.27 14.81 -2.05
C THR A 619 -26.91 15.44 -1.81
N PHE A 620 -26.46 16.36 -2.67
CA PHE A 620 -25.14 16.96 -2.54
C PHE A 620 -25.01 17.91 -1.34
N TRP A 621 -26.10 18.57 -0.91
CA TRP A 621 -26.15 19.29 0.36
C TRP A 621 -26.00 18.34 1.57
N ALA A 622 -26.70 17.20 1.55
CA ALA A 622 -26.59 16.19 2.60
C ALA A 622 -25.19 15.54 2.65
N MET A 623 -24.60 15.26 1.49
CA MET A 623 -23.21 14.80 1.36
C MET A 623 -22.22 15.81 1.93
N ALA A 624 -22.36 17.10 1.58
CA ALA A 624 -21.53 18.16 2.15
C ALA A 624 -21.65 18.20 3.68
N GLY A 625 -22.87 18.09 4.23
CA GLY A 625 -23.10 17.96 5.67
C GLY A 625 -22.38 16.77 6.31
N SER A 626 -22.39 15.60 5.65
CA SER A 626 -21.69 14.41 6.16
C SER A 626 -20.17 14.59 6.24
N VAL A 627 -19.57 15.31 5.28
CA VAL A 627 -18.15 15.66 5.30
C VAL A 627 -17.80 16.60 6.48
N TRP A 628 -18.68 17.55 6.82
CA TRP A 628 -18.48 18.40 8.01
C TRP A 628 -18.60 17.61 9.32
N ILE A 629 -19.55 16.66 9.41
CA ILE A 629 -19.67 15.74 10.54
C ILE A 629 -18.38 14.90 10.67
N ALA A 630 -17.86 14.34 9.57
CA ALA A 630 -16.62 13.59 9.54
C ALA A 630 -15.42 14.39 10.07
N CYS A 631 -15.27 15.64 9.62
CA CYS A 631 -14.27 16.57 10.14
C CYS A 631 -14.39 16.75 11.66
N GLY A 632 -15.62 16.88 12.18
CA GLY A 632 -15.88 16.92 13.62
C GLY A 632 -15.44 15.65 14.37
N LEU A 633 -15.79 14.47 13.86
CA LEU A 633 -15.41 13.17 14.45
C LEU A 633 -13.89 12.97 14.45
N TRP A 634 -13.20 13.36 13.39
CA TRP A 634 -11.74 13.29 13.30
C TRP A 634 -11.02 14.30 14.20
N ILE A 635 -11.58 15.51 14.36
CA ILE A 635 -11.08 16.47 15.37
C ILE A 635 -11.29 15.91 16.78
N TRP A 636 -12.40 15.20 17.04
CA TRP A 636 -12.65 14.51 18.31
C TRP A 636 -11.67 13.37 18.56
N ALA A 637 -11.42 12.49 17.58
CA ALA A 637 -10.40 11.44 17.67
C ALA A 637 -8.98 12.01 17.93
N TRP A 638 -8.66 13.15 17.33
CA TRP A 638 -7.35 13.79 17.47
C TRP A 638 -7.17 14.55 18.79
N ARG A 639 -8.15 15.37 19.21
CA ARG A 639 -8.02 16.37 20.30
C ARG A 639 -9.00 16.19 21.48
N GLY A 640 -9.99 15.32 21.34
CA GLY A 640 -11.02 15.06 22.36
C GLY A 640 -10.49 14.38 23.64
N PRO A 641 -11.36 14.11 24.62
CA PRO A 641 -11.02 13.27 25.76
C PRO A 641 -10.59 11.87 25.27
N GLY A 642 -9.44 11.38 25.74
CA GLY A 642 -8.84 10.13 25.24
C GLY A 642 -8.23 10.21 23.83
N GLY A 643 -8.29 11.36 23.15
CA GLY A 643 -7.79 11.53 21.79
C GLY A 643 -6.26 11.45 21.65
N TRP A 644 -5.79 11.19 20.43
CA TRP A 644 -4.39 10.89 20.11
C TRP A 644 -3.38 11.92 20.63
N LYS A 645 -3.71 13.22 20.57
CA LYS A 645 -2.83 14.28 21.07
C LYS A 645 -2.59 14.19 22.58
N ARG A 646 -3.60 13.77 23.36
CA ARG A 646 -3.46 13.56 24.82
C ARG A 646 -2.68 12.29 25.16
N ARG A 647 -2.80 11.25 24.31
CA ARG A 647 -2.01 10.00 24.36
C ARG A 647 -0.55 10.14 23.89
N GLY A 648 -0.08 11.35 23.57
CA GLY A 648 1.28 11.58 23.06
C GLY A 648 1.55 11.05 21.64
N ILE A 649 0.49 10.67 20.90
CA ILE A 649 0.61 10.12 19.55
C ILE A 649 0.74 11.27 18.54
N ALA A 650 1.85 11.28 17.82
CA ALA A 650 2.25 12.33 16.88
C ALA A 650 1.77 11.96 15.46
N VAL A 651 0.46 12.13 15.24
CA VAL A 651 -0.24 11.80 13.99
C VAL A 651 0.09 12.79 12.89
#